data_AF-A0A3M6VEX9-F1
#
_entry.id   AF-A0A3M6VEX9-F1
#
_cell.length_a   1.000
_cell.length_b   1.000
_cell.length_c   1.000
_cell.angle_alpha   90.00
_cell.angle_beta   90.00
_cell.angle_gamma   90.00
#
_symmetry.space_group_name_H-M   'P 1'
#
loop_
_entity.id
_entity.type
_entity.pdbx_description
1 polymer ?
#
loop_
_entity_poly.entity_id
_entity_poly.type
_entity_poly.pdbx_seq_one_letter_code
_entity_poly.pdbx_strand_id
1 'polypeptide(L)'
;MHVSFLLAAAAAITTAAAFASLPEHPIRGGYGYTRSPDRSVSLTSPRPHDVLDVTKLPKNFDWRNVNGTRYVTISRNQHIPHYCGSCWSFAATSALADRILIAKERHPHNKSSVDVHREVVLSPQVLLNCDKKDNGCHGGDQLEAYRYMKENGVPEEGCQRYEATGHDTGNTCTDRDVCENCLPSKGCFPQKTYDKYYVSEYGTTLGEQQMMAEIYARGPIACSVAVTDEFLKYSGGIFDDKTNATDVDHAISIVGWGEENNVPFWVLRNSWGSFWGEDGWMRLVRGVNNVGIEGECAFGVPKDDGWPTSTTIEEDEARQEEEDVINDAEEDQSMKSTLAGCRQKLHFAGGERVTSQLPHETMDLKDLPKTWDWRDVNGKNYVTWDKNQHIPKYCGSCWAQGTTSALSDRISIMRNASWPEIALSPQVLINCHAGGTCNGGNPGLVYEYAHRHGIPDQTCQAYQATNLRCDQFAICETCWPSKESFTPGVCESVKKFTKYYVSEYGSVSGADYMKAEIYKRGPIGCGVHATKKFEAYTGGIYSEHVMFPFINHEISVAGWGHDEETDTEYWIGRNSWGTYWGENGWFRIQMHHNNLGIEQECDWGVPLPDGSKPKDFVISIDYQGNKEAGGATVQDFLHMVALDEVSGQCHLFTDVFDRLVQLILAFIAVFVLYIKRKLELPIRPMKVWVLDVSKQSLGALYIHCISIILSIETVASTSTVYDECGIYFVNYVIDTTWGGFIMIVFLKGINKVAARFGVVSIARCGDYGDPPRLQIWWTQFFVYLVALTLMKVHNVLIIWVFFTDIAYFSTNLFSAFEDYRHLELSIVMLVVPGCCNAAQFWIIDSYLKIESNQLQFLGSRVDDSEKLCIGQNAVACFSQPPLFQGEESVKSVILL
;
A
#
# COMPACT_ATOMS: atom_id res chain seq x y z
N MET A 1 47.76 -18.63 50.72
CA MET A 1 46.53 -19.41 50.97
C MET A 1 45.68 -19.35 49.71
N HIS A 2 45.58 -20.52 49.08
CA HIS A 2 44.69 -21.00 48.04
C HIS A 2 43.75 -20.08 47.24
N VAL A 3 44.01 -20.11 45.92
CA VAL A 3 43.11 -20.43 44.80
C VAL A 3 41.88 -19.54 44.56
N SER A 4 42.02 -18.62 43.59
CA SER A 4 41.23 -18.60 42.33
C SER A 4 41.64 -17.37 41.50
N PHE A 5 42.81 -17.47 40.86
CA PHE A 5 43.27 -16.58 39.80
C PHE A 5 43.39 -17.47 38.56
N LEU A 6 42.47 -17.32 37.60
CA LEU A 6 42.61 -17.69 36.19
C LEU A 6 41.32 -17.25 35.47
N LEU A 7 41.47 -16.58 34.32
CA LEU A 7 40.46 -15.97 33.43
C LEU A 7 40.08 -14.50 33.70
N ALA A 8 41.08 -13.61 33.70
CA ALA A 8 40.89 -12.19 33.37
C ALA A 8 42.19 -11.58 32.79
N ALA A 9 42.71 -12.14 31.69
CA ALA A 9 43.83 -11.54 30.94
C ALA A 9 43.96 -12.17 29.54
N ALA A 10 43.00 -11.92 28.66
CA ALA A 10 43.14 -12.11 27.21
C ALA A 10 42.02 -11.37 26.46
N ALA A 11 41.97 -10.04 26.57
CA ALA A 11 41.08 -9.21 25.75
C ALA A 11 41.61 -7.77 25.67
N ALA A 12 42.83 -7.60 25.15
CA ALA A 12 43.35 -6.31 24.73
C ALA A 12 44.52 -6.56 23.76
N ILE A 13 44.20 -6.81 22.49
CA ILE A 13 44.97 -6.57 21.26
C ILE A 13 44.18 -7.31 20.17
N THR A 14 43.32 -6.57 19.45
CA THR A 14 42.89 -6.77 18.04
C THR A 14 41.83 -5.71 17.71
N THR A 15 42.23 -4.44 17.69
CA THR A 15 41.52 -3.44 16.87
C THR A 15 42.08 -3.54 15.45
N ALA A 16 41.52 -4.45 14.67
CA ALA A 16 41.66 -4.50 13.22
C ALA A 16 40.26 -4.76 12.65
N ALA A 17 39.86 -3.88 11.74
CA ALA A 17 38.62 -3.84 10.97
C ALA A 17 37.74 -5.11 11.03
N ALA A 18 36.60 -5.01 11.71
CA ALA A 18 35.47 -5.90 11.46
C ALA A 18 34.82 -5.46 10.14
N PHE A 19 35.42 -5.89 9.02
CA PHE A 19 34.67 -6.01 7.77
C PHE A 19 33.59 -7.07 8.02
N ALA A 20 32.33 -6.69 7.82
CA ALA A 20 31.25 -7.65 7.71
C ALA A 20 31.60 -8.57 6.54
N SER A 21 31.99 -9.81 6.84
CA SER A 21 32.18 -10.85 5.84
C SER A 21 30.82 -11.13 5.21
N LEU A 22 30.66 -10.74 3.94
CA LEU A 22 29.62 -11.28 3.05
C LEU A 22 29.72 -12.82 3.09
N PRO A 23 28.59 -13.55 3.03
CA PRO A 23 28.63 -15.00 2.89
C PRO A 23 29.48 -15.37 1.65
N GLU A 24 30.30 -16.42 1.78
CA GLU A 24 31.10 -16.95 0.67
C GLU A 24 30.16 -17.43 -0.46
N HIS A 25 29.81 -16.53 -1.39
CA HIS A 25 29.19 -16.87 -2.66
C HIS A 25 30.26 -17.50 -3.55
N PRO A 26 30.24 -18.80 -3.83
CA PRO A 26 31.36 -19.45 -4.50
C PRO A 26 31.21 -19.41 -6.02
N ILE A 27 30.73 -18.29 -6.57
CA ILE A 27 30.61 -18.04 -8.02
C ILE A 27 30.95 -16.55 -8.25
N ARG A 28 31.93 -16.27 -9.13
CA ARG A 28 32.46 -14.92 -9.46
C ARG A 28 31.31 -13.94 -9.80
N GLY A 29 31.35 -12.68 -9.40
CA GLY A 29 30.26 -11.73 -9.73
C GLY A 29 30.14 -11.43 -11.23
N GLY A 30 28.99 -10.92 -11.69
CA GLY A 30 28.79 -10.42 -13.06
C GLY A 30 28.39 -11.48 -14.09
N TYR A 31 27.22 -12.13 -13.99
CA TYR A 31 26.82 -13.17 -14.96
C TYR A 31 25.73 -12.72 -15.93
N GLY A 32 25.98 -11.72 -16.78
CA GLY A 32 24.95 -11.28 -17.72
C GLY A 32 25.44 -10.91 -19.12
N TYR A 33 26.74 -10.72 -19.31
CA TYR A 33 27.30 -10.53 -20.63
C TYR A 33 27.73 -11.88 -21.21
N THR A 34 27.24 -12.19 -22.40
CA THR A 34 27.72 -13.31 -23.23
C THR A 34 27.97 -12.77 -24.62
N ARG A 35 29.22 -12.79 -25.06
CA ARG A 35 29.62 -12.21 -26.34
C ARG A 35 28.98 -12.95 -27.51
N SER A 36 28.24 -12.25 -28.37
CA SER A 36 27.69 -12.82 -29.60
C SER A 36 28.81 -13.13 -30.59
N PRO A 37 28.80 -14.31 -31.26
CA PRO A 37 29.77 -14.63 -32.30
C PRO A 37 29.61 -13.73 -33.53
N ASP A 38 28.41 -13.21 -33.79
CA ASP A 38 28.15 -12.29 -34.88
C ASP A 38 28.48 -10.85 -34.49
N ARG A 39 29.61 -10.36 -35.01
CA ARG A 39 30.07 -8.97 -34.84
C ARG A 39 29.80 -8.10 -36.06
N SER A 40 28.87 -8.50 -36.94
CA SER A 40 28.38 -7.67 -38.04
C SER A 40 27.89 -6.32 -37.51
N VAL A 41 28.21 -5.25 -38.22
CA VAL A 41 27.78 -3.88 -37.89
C VAL A 41 26.95 -3.33 -39.05
N SER A 42 26.06 -2.38 -38.75
CA SER A 42 25.25 -1.72 -39.76
C SER A 42 25.38 -0.21 -39.61
N LEU A 43 26.32 0.38 -40.37
CA LEU A 43 26.65 1.80 -40.32
C LEU A 43 26.12 2.52 -41.57
N THR A 44 25.47 3.66 -41.38
CA THR A 44 24.97 4.52 -42.47
C THR A 44 25.69 5.87 -42.51
N SER A 45 26.43 6.22 -41.45
CA SER A 45 27.21 7.44 -41.32
C SER A 45 28.70 7.16 -41.02
N PRO A 46 29.62 8.11 -41.32
CA PRO A 46 31.03 8.01 -40.91
C PRO A 46 31.16 7.86 -39.39
N ARG A 47 32.16 7.11 -38.92
CA ARG A 47 32.37 6.95 -37.48
C ARG A 47 32.89 8.26 -36.89
N PRO A 48 32.46 8.66 -35.69
CA PRO A 48 32.90 9.92 -35.07
C PRO A 48 34.43 10.08 -34.97
N HIS A 49 35.17 9.00 -34.71
CA HIS A 49 36.64 9.07 -34.63
C HIS A 49 37.34 9.26 -35.98
N ASP A 50 36.65 9.08 -37.11
CA ASP A 50 37.22 9.36 -38.44
C ASP A 50 37.18 10.85 -38.78
N VAL A 51 36.31 11.61 -38.10
CA VAL A 51 36.03 13.03 -38.38
C VAL A 51 36.40 13.96 -37.23
N LEU A 52 36.35 13.49 -35.98
CA LEU A 52 36.69 14.28 -34.81
C LEU A 52 38.16 14.12 -34.43
N ASP A 53 38.82 15.26 -34.23
CA ASP A 53 40.14 15.33 -33.62
C ASP A 53 40.01 15.19 -32.10
N VAL A 54 40.21 13.97 -31.61
CA VAL A 54 40.05 13.59 -30.19
C VAL A 54 40.95 14.44 -29.28
N THR A 55 42.08 14.93 -29.78
CA THR A 55 43.01 15.78 -29.00
C THR A 55 42.42 17.15 -28.65
N LYS A 56 41.37 17.57 -29.35
CA LYS A 56 40.64 18.82 -29.10
C LYS A 56 39.42 18.64 -28.21
N LEU A 57 39.07 17.40 -27.83
CA LEU A 57 37.95 17.16 -26.93
C LEU A 57 38.25 17.72 -25.53
N PRO A 58 37.22 18.15 -24.79
CA PRO A 58 37.41 18.66 -23.45
C PRO A 58 37.98 17.58 -22.53
N LYS A 59 38.83 18.01 -21.60
CA LYS A 59 39.46 17.13 -20.60
C LYS A 59 38.44 16.41 -19.71
N ASN A 60 37.32 17.08 -19.42
CA ASN A 60 36.18 16.53 -18.68
C ASN A 60 34.92 16.70 -19.52
N PHE A 61 34.12 15.64 -19.62
CA PHE A 61 32.85 15.65 -20.33
C PHE A 61 31.91 14.62 -19.73
N ASP A 62 30.68 15.01 -19.40
CA ASP A 62 29.77 14.16 -18.66
C ASP A 62 28.31 14.45 -19.02
N TRP A 63 27.62 13.48 -19.64
CA TRP A 63 26.21 13.62 -20.01
C TRP A 63 25.28 13.72 -18.79
N ARG A 64 25.75 13.38 -17.58
CA ARG A 64 25.01 13.61 -16.33
C ARG A 64 24.79 15.10 -16.06
N ASN A 65 25.65 15.96 -16.60
CA ASN A 65 25.54 17.41 -16.48
C ASN A 65 26.27 18.12 -17.64
N VAL A 66 25.51 18.48 -18.67
CA VAL A 66 25.98 19.37 -19.74
C VAL A 66 25.32 20.73 -19.57
N ASN A 67 26.10 21.74 -19.18
CA ASN A 67 25.62 23.12 -18.95
C ASN A 67 24.42 23.24 -17.99
N GLY A 68 24.33 22.38 -16.97
CA GLY A 68 23.23 22.38 -16.00
C GLY A 68 22.02 21.53 -16.42
N THR A 69 22.10 20.80 -17.52
CA THR A 69 21.06 19.88 -18.01
C THR A 69 21.55 18.43 -17.94
N ARG A 70 20.69 17.55 -17.43
CA ARG A 70 20.91 16.10 -17.36
C ARG A 70 20.36 15.45 -18.63
N TYR A 71 21.17 14.62 -19.31
CA TYR A 71 20.77 13.85 -20.49
C TYR A 71 20.84 12.35 -20.26
N VAL A 72 20.72 11.93 -18.99
CA VAL A 72 20.79 10.53 -18.61
C VAL A 72 19.55 10.16 -17.81
N THR A 73 18.99 8.99 -18.08
CA THR A 73 17.76 8.46 -17.48
C THR A 73 17.88 8.00 -16.02
N ILE A 74 16.80 7.47 -15.43
CA ILE A 74 16.81 6.93 -14.06
C ILE A 74 17.83 5.80 -13.83
N SER A 75 18.30 5.65 -12.59
CA SER A 75 19.03 4.45 -12.15
C SER A 75 18.08 3.25 -12.06
N ARG A 76 18.58 2.04 -12.33
CA ARG A 76 17.79 0.80 -12.38
C ARG A 76 18.51 -0.34 -11.65
N ASN A 77 17.77 -1.39 -11.30
CA ASN A 77 18.29 -2.55 -10.59
C ASN A 77 17.85 -3.86 -11.27
N GLN A 78 18.79 -4.58 -11.87
CA GLN A 78 18.55 -5.85 -12.56
C GLN A 78 18.35 -7.02 -11.59
N HIS A 79 18.75 -6.87 -10.33
CA HIS A 79 18.76 -7.95 -9.35
C HIS A 79 17.41 -8.18 -8.69
N ILE A 80 16.38 -7.40 -9.02
CA ILE A 80 15.07 -7.44 -8.36
C ILE A 80 13.95 -7.42 -9.42
N PRO A 81 12.82 -8.11 -9.21
CA PRO A 81 12.39 -8.78 -7.97
C PRO A 81 13.06 -10.14 -7.71
N HIS A 82 13.86 -10.63 -8.66
CA HIS A 82 14.77 -11.75 -8.47
C HIS A 82 16.00 -11.58 -9.36
N TYR A 83 17.04 -12.38 -9.15
CA TYR A 83 18.26 -12.28 -9.95
C TYR A 83 18.03 -12.72 -11.39
N CYS A 84 18.46 -11.86 -12.31
CA CYS A 84 18.52 -12.11 -13.74
C CYS A 84 19.79 -11.46 -14.31
N GLY A 85 20.50 -12.18 -15.17
CA GLY A 85 21.70 -11.73 -15.88
C GLY A 85 21.39 -10.77 -17.03
N SER A 86 20.53 -9.77 -16.80
CA SER A 86 20.00 -8.86 -17.82
C SER A 86 20.81 -7.58 -18.03
N CYS A 87 22.05 -7.51 -17.53
CA CYS A 87 22.90 -6.31 -17.64
C CYS A 87 23.09 -5.85 -19.10
N TRP A 88 23.20 -6.80 -20.04
CA TRP A 88 23.33 -6.53 -21.48
C TRP A 88 22.14 -5.71 -22.02
N SER A 89 20.92 -6.10 -21.63
CA SER A 89 19.67 -5.45 -21.99
C SER A 89 19.53 -4.09 -21.29
N PHE A 90 19.86 -4.01 -19.99
CA PHE A 90 19.82 -2.75 -19.22
C PHE A 90 20.82 -1.72 -19.76
N ALA A 91 22.04 -2.13 -20.07
CA ALA A 91 23.07 -1.25 -20.60
C ALA A 91 22.68 -0.71 -21.99
N ALA A 92 22.19 -1.59 -22.89
CA ALA A 92 21.77 -1.19 -24.23
C ALA A 92 20.55 -0.26 -24.21
N THR A 93 19.50 -0.61 -23.47
CA THR A 93 18.28 0.21 -23.38
C THR A 93 18.53 1.56 -22.70
N SER A 94 19.31 1.59 -21.62
CA SER A 94 19.65 2.84 -20.93
C SER A 94 20.52 3.76 -21.81
N ALA A 95 21.52 3.21 -22.51
CA ALA A 95 22.35 3.99 -23.41
C ALA A 95 21.53 4.54 -24.59
N LEU A 96 20.64 3.74 -25.20
CA LEU A 96 19.78 4.22 -26.28
C LEU A 96 18.78 5.28 -25.78
N ALA A 97 18.18 5.11 -24.61
CA ALA A 97 17.28 6.08 -24.01
C ALA A 97 17.96 7.44 -23.79
N ASP A 98 19.18 7.43 -23.23
CA ASP A 98 19.98 8.65 -23.08
C ASP A 98 20.29 9.29 -24.44
N ARG A 99 20.61 8.48 -25.46
CA ARG A 99 20.83 8.96 -26.83
C ARG A 99 19.58 9.56 -27.47
N ILE A 100 18.39 9.03 -27.18
CA ILE A 100 17.11 9.60 -27.64
C ILE A 100 16.93 11.01 -27.07
N LEU A 101 17.21 11.22 -25.78
CA LEU A 101 17.16 12.55 -25.15
C LEU A 101 18.12 13.53 -25.84
N ILE A 102 19.35 13.09 -26.11
CA ILE A 102 20.38 13.91 -26.79
C ILE A 102 19.98 14.22 -28.24
N ALA A 103 19.40 13.26 -28.96
CA ALA A 103 18.98 13.43 -30.35
C ALA A 103 17.81 14.43 -30.46
N LYS A 104 16.80 14.30 -29.60
CA LYS A 104 15.65 15.22 -29.53
C LYS A 104 16.09 16.66 -29.24
N GLU A 105 17.05 16.85 -28.34
CA GLU A 105 17.58 18.17 -28.02
C GLU A 105 18.33 18.81 -29.21
N ARG A 106 19.10 18.01 -29.96
CA ARG A 106 19.86 18.50 -31.11
C ARG A 106 19.00 18.76 -32.35
N HIS A 107 17.84 18.11 -32.45
CA HIS A 107 16.93 18.21 -33.59
C HIS A 107 15.51 18.64 -33.15
N PRO A 108 15.34 19.89 -32.66
CA PRO A 108 14.08 20.37 -32.10
C PRO A 108 12.98 20.64 -33.15
N HIS A 109 13.27 20.51 -34.44
CA HIS A 109 12.38 20.95 -35.53
C HIS A 109 11.21 20.00 -35.84
N ASN A 110 11.14 18.83 -35.20
CA ASN A 110 10.03 17.87 -35.30
C ASN A 110 9.10 17.88 -34.06
N LYS A 111 9.15 18.93 -33.23
CA LYS A 111 8.24 19.08 -32.08
C LYS A 111 6.80 19.24 -32.54
N SER A 112 5.96 18.25 -32.27
CA SER A 112 4.51 18.48 -32.13
C SER A 112 4.28 19.44 -30.95
N SER A 113 3.31 20.33 -31.04
CA SER A 113 2.93 21.24 -29.93
C SER A 113 2.43 20.51 -28.68
N VAL A 114 2.23 19.19 -28.78
CA VAL A 114 1.78 18.29 -27.70
C VAL A 114 2.94 17.50 -27.09
N ASP A 115 4.08 17.37 -27.78
CA ASP A 115 5.21 16.56 -27.32
C ASP A 115 6.21 17.40 -26.53
N VAL A 116 6.00 17.42 -25.21
CA VAL A 116 6.89 18.06 -24.25
C VAL A 116 8.16 17.21 -24.05
N HIS A 117 9.25 17.83 -23.59
CA HIS A 117 10.56 17.24 -23.27
C HIS A 117 10.48 16.16 -22.15
N ARG A 118 9.73 15.08 -22.36
CA ARG A 118 9.60 13.98 -21.39
C ARG A 118 10.80 13.04 -21.42
N GLU A 119 11.06 12.43 -20.28
CA GLU A 119 12.01 11.32 -20.19
C GLU A 119 11.44 10.08 -20.90
N VAL A 120 12.27 9.39 -21.69
CA VAL A 120 11.92 8.13 -22.37
C VAL A 120 12.65 7.01 -21.65
N VAL A 121 11.92 6.03 -21.11
CA VAL A 121 12.52 4.86 -20.42
C VAL A 121 12.16 3.60 -21.17
N LEU A 122 13.11 3.03 -21.91
CA LEU A 122 12.90 1.83 -22.73
C LEU A 122 12.76 0.57 -21.88
N SER A 123 11.94 -0.39 -22.35
CA SER A 123 11.73 -1.67 -21.69
C SER A 123 12.88 -2.66 -21.97
N PRO A 124 13.70 -3.03 -20.98
CA PRO A 124 14.68 -4.10 -21.10
C PRO A 124 14.01 -5.47 -21.13
N GLN A 125 12.81 -5.58 -20.58
CA GLN A 125 12.05 -6.82 -20.49
C GLN A 125 11.70 -7.37 -21.88
N VAL A 126 11.37 -6.48 -22.84
CA VAL A 126 11.07 -6.91 -24.21
C VAL A 126 12.25 -7.61 -24.86
N LEU A 127 13.48 -7.16 -24.63
CA LEU A 127 14.67 -7.88 -25.12
C LEU A 127 14.80 -9.25 -24.46
N LEU A 128 14.57 -9.36 -23.15
CA LEU A 128 14.62 -10.65 -22.44
C LEU A 128 13.54 -11.61 -22.93
N ASN A 129 12.38 -11.10 -23.30
CA ASN A 129 11.26 -11.88 -23.82
C ASN A 129 11.49 -12.33 -25.27
N CYS A 130 12.04 -11.44 -26.10
CA CYS A 130 11.93 -11.54 -27.55
C CYS A 130 13.23 -11.65 -28.34
N ASP A 131 14.38 -11.25 -27.77
CA ASP A 131 15.65 -11.50 -28.41
C ASP A 131 16.03 -12.98 -28.24
N LYS A 132 15.67 -13.79 -29.23
CA LYS A 132 15.95 -15.24 -29.23
C LYS A 132 17.38 -15.59 -29.63
N LYS A 133 18.22 -14.62 -29.99
CA LYS A 133 19.64 -14.88 -30.30
C LYS A 133 20.50 -14.82 -29.04
N ASP A 134 20.13 -13.97 -28.09
CA ASP A 134 20.65 -13.96 -26.74
C ASP A 134 19.86 -14.91 -25.82
N ASN A 135 20.37 -15.15 -24.61
CA ASN A 135 19.83 -16.15 -23.67
C ASN A 135 19.04 -15.50 -22.52
N GLY A 136 18.34 -14.39 -22.78
CA GLY A 136 17.49 -13.71 -21.80
C GLY A 136 18.20 -13.46 -20.46
N CYS A 137 17.71 -14.08 -19.38
CA CYS A 137 18.28 -13.96 -18.04
C CYS A 137 19.60 -14.71 -17.82
N HIS A 138 20.00 -15.61 -18.71
CA HIS A 138 21.30 -16.29 -18.67
C HIS A 138 22.40 -15.56 -19.47
N GLY A 139 22.08 -14.38 -20.01
CA GLY A 139 23.04 -13.43 -20.55
C GLY A 139 22.90 -13.16 -22.05
N GLY A 140 23.53 -12.07 -22.50
CA GLY A 140 23.45 -11.60 -23.89
C GLY A 140 24.48 -10.53 -24.23
N ASP A 141 24.36 -9.95 -25.42
CA ASP A 141 25.33 -9.02 -26.01
C ASP A 141 24.68 -7.69 -26.38
N GLN A 142 25.29 -6.58 -25.99
CA GLN A 142 24.71 -5.25 -26.24
C GLN A 142 24.67 -4.91 -27.75
N LEU A 143 25.55 -5.48 -28.58
CA LEU A 143 25.49 -5.33 -30.04
C LEU A 143 24.30 -6.08 -30.63
N GLU A 144 24.00 -7.28 -30.13
CA GLU A 144 22.82 -8.05 -30.56
C GLU A 144 21.54 -7.33 -30.14
N ALA A 145 21.48 -6.77 -28.94
CA ALA A 145 20.37 -5.92 -28.50
C ALA A 145 20.08 -4.78 -29.49
N TYR A 146 21.11 -4.06 -29.96
CA TYR A 146 20.91 -2.99 -30.95
C TYR A 146 20.52 -3.51 -32.33
N ARG A 147 20.98 -4.71 -32.71
CA ARG A 147 20.54 -5.39 -33.95
C ARG A 147 19.04 -5.73 -33.84
N TYR A 148 18.60 -6.30 -32.72
CA TYR A 148 17.20 -6.55 -32.43
C TYR A 148 16.37 -5.25 -32.49
N MET A 149 16.83 -4.18 -31.84
CA MET A 149 16.12 -2.88 -31.85
C MET A 149 16.05 -2.24 -33.24
N LYS A 150 16.98 -2.52 -34.14
CA LYS A 150 16.90 -2.09 -35.54
C LYS A 150 15.82 -2.84 -36.31
N GLU A 151 15.69 -4.14 -36.07
CA GLU A 151 14.74 -5.01 -36.80
C GLU A 151 13.31 -4.91 -36.25
N ASN A 152 13.16 -4.89 -34.92
CA ASN A 152 11.87 -5.06 -34.24
C ASN A 152 11.42 -3.81 -33.46
N GLY A 153 12.38 -2.97 -33.04
CA GLY A 153 12.15 -1.88 -32.10
C GLY A 153 11.83 -2.35 -30.69
N VAL A 154 11.81 -1.43 -29.74
CA VAL A 154 11.44 -1.69 -28.34
C VAL A 154 10.51 -0.59 -27.81
N PRO A 155 9.46 -0.94 -27.04
CA PRO A 155 8.60 0.06 -26.42
C PRO A 155 9.21 0.57 -25.10
N GLU A 156 8.48 1.47 -24.45
CA GLU A 156 8.83 1.96 -23.11
C GLU A 156 8.44 0.98 -22.00
N GLU A 157 9.02 1.16 -20.82
CA GLU A 157 8.75 0.33 -19.64
C GLU A 157 7.29 0.42 -19.16
N GLY A 158 6.54 1.45 -19.58
CA GLY A 158 5.10 1.54 -19.38
C GLY A 158 4.29 0.53 -20.20
N CYS A 159 4.88 -0.08 -21.23
CA CYS A 159 4.28 -1.17 -22.02
C CYS A 159 4.59 -2.54 -21.42
N GLN A 160 5.84 -2.73 -20.99
CA GLN A 160 6.27 -3.99 -20.41
C GLN A 160 7.29 -3.72 -19.30
N ARG A 161 6.91 -4.06 -18.07
CA ARG A 161 7.70 -3.81 -16.85
C ARG A 161 8.83 -4.82 -16.73
N TYR A 162 9.90 -4.45 -16.03
CA TYR A 162 10.92 -5.42 -15.69
C TYR A 162 10.42 -6.41 -14.63
N GLU A 163 10.35 -7.68 -15.01
CA GLU A 163 9.90 -8.80 -14.16
C GLU A 163 11.04 -9.74 -13.78
N ALA A 164 12.26 -9.49 -14.29
CA ALA A 164 13.44 -10.34 -14.11
C ALA A 164 13.29 -11.79 -14.65
N THR A 165 12.41 -11.97 -15.64
CA THR A 165 12.24 -13.21 -16.40
C THR A 165 12.62 -13.00 -17.87
N GLY A 166 12.68 -14.07 -18.65
CA GLY A 166 12.96 -14.01 -20.09
C GLY A 166 12.46 -15.26 -20.80
N HIS A 167 12.76 -15.37 -22.09
CA HIS A 167 12.36 -16.54 -22.87
C HIS A 167 13.01 -17.84 -22.42
N ASP A 168 14.19 -17.72 -21.85
CA ASP A 168 14.97 -18.77 -21.22
C ASP A 168 14.35 -19.24 -19.89
N THR A 169 13.49 -18.42 -19.28
CA THR A 169 12.78 -18.74 -18.02
C THR A 169 11.27 -18.93 -18.20
N GLY A 170 10.78 -19.01 -19.45
CA GLY A 170 9.39 -19.38 -19.75
C GLY A 170 8.59 -18.40 -20.61
N ASN A 171 9.11 -17.20 -20.90
CA ASN A 171 8.36 -16.21 -21.69
C ASN A 171 8.38 -16.56 -23.20
N THR A 172 7.28 -16.31 -23.90
CA THR A 172 7.11 -16.82 -25.28
C THR A 172 7.44 -15.81 -26.38
N CYS A 173 7.45 -14.51 -26.08
CA CYS A 173 7.44 -13.42 -27.07
C CYS A 173 6.14 -13.37 -27.89
N THR A 174 5.01 -13.43 -27.21
CA THR A 174 3.71 -13.06 -27.77
C THR A 174 3.54 -11.54 -27.79
N ASP A 175 2.51 -11.01 -28.43
CA ASP A 175 2.24 -9.57 -28.42
C ASP A 175 2.08 -9.00 -26.99
N ARG A 176 1.53 -9.81 -26.06
CA ARG A 176 1.43 -9.46 -24.64
C ARG A 176 2.82 -9.34 -24.01
N ASP A 177 3.77 -10.18 -24.41
CA ASP A 177 5.15 -10.12 -23.92
C ASP A 177 5.93 -8.90 -24.46
N VAL A 178 5.36 -8.13 -25.40
CA VAL A 178 5.92 -6.88 -25.94
C VAL A 178 5.28 -5.64 -25.31
N CYS A 179 3.95 -5.59 -25.26
CA CYS A 179 3.22 -4.52 -24.58
C CYS A 179 1.91 -5.08 -24.03
N GLU A 180 1.69 -4.95 -22.73
CA GLU A 180 0.49 -5.43 -22.08
C GLU A 180 -0.21 -4.37 -21.24
N ASN A 181 -1.45 -4.68 -20.93
CA ASN A 181 -2.24 -3.99 -19.95
C ASN A 181 -3.07 -5.01 -19.19
N CYS A 182 -3.33 -4.78 -17.91
CA CYS A 182 -4.18 -5.67 -17.12
C CYS A 182 -5.32 -4.88 -16.49
N LEU A 183 -6.53 -5.42 -16.60
CA LEU A 183 -7.72 -4.87 -15.99
C LEU A 183 -8.35 -5.90 -15.03
N PRO A 184 -9.08 -5.46 -13.99
CA PRO A 184 -9.68 -6.38 -13.01
C PRO A 184 -10.64 -7.38 -13.64
N SER A 185 -11.41 -6.93 -14.64
CA SER A 185 -12.44 -7.73 -15.31
C SER A 185 -11.90 -8.60 -16.44
N LYS A 186 -10.85 -8.15 -17.14
CA LYS A 186 -10.34 -8.78 -18.37
C LYS A 186 -9.07 -9.61 -18.14
N GLY A 187 -8.40 -9.45 -17.01
CA GLY A 187 -7.04 -9.95 -16.84
C GLY A 187 -6.04 -9.18 -17.70
N CYS A 188 -4.88 -9.79 -17.98
CA CYS A 188 -3.82 -9.18 -18.79
C CYS A 188 -3.97 -9.54 -20.28
N PHE A 189 -3.89 -8.53 -21.14
CA PHE A 189 -4.08 -8.64 -22.59
C PHE A 189 -3.04 -7.81 -23.36
N PRO A 190 -2.73 -8.16 -24.62
CA PRO A 190 -1.85 -7.36 -25.46
C PRO A 190 -2.47 -5.99 -25.73
N GLN A 191 -1.68 -4.92 -25.56
CA GLN A 191 -2.14 -3.57 -25.87
C GLN A 191 -2.15 -3.37 -27.39
N LYS A 192 -3.31 -2.96 -27.95
CA LYS A 192 -3.50 -2.89 -29.41
C LYS A 192 -2.62 -1.86 -30.10
N THR A 193 -2.52 -0.66 -29.52
CA THR A 193 -1.76 0.47 -30.08
C THR A 193 -0.78 1.01 -29.04
N TYR A 194 0.49 1.11 -29.43
CA TYR A 194 1.58 1.59 -28.59
C TYR A 194 2.80 2.00 -29.43
N ASP A 195 3.72 2.72 -28.83
CA ASP A 195 4.91 3.25 -29.49
C ASP A 195 6.13 2.34 -29.36
N LYS A 196 6.92 2.25 -30.44
CA LYS A 196 8.23 1.57 -30.46
C LYS A 196 9.34 2.51 -30.92
N TYR A 197 10.51 2.35 -30.30
CA TYR A 197 11.73 3.06 -30.64
C TYR A 197 12.68 2.13 -31.39
N TYR A 198 13.31 2.65 -32.45
CA TYR A 198 14.16 1.89 -33.36
C TYR A 198 15.59 2.45 -33.41
N VAL A 199 16.50 1.60 -33.87
CA VAL A 199 17.89 1.99 -34.17
C VAL A 199 18.09 2.09 -35.68
N SER A 200 18.68 3.19 -36.15
CA SER A 200 18.98 3.40 -37.57
C SER A 200 20.31 2.75 -37.99
N GLU A 201 21.32 2.85 -37.13
CA GLU A 201 22.62 2.21 -37.28
C GLU A 201 23.16 1.71 -35.95
N TYR A 202 23.93 0.63 -35.98
CA TYR A 202 24.56 0.06 -34.80
C TYR A 202 25.97 -0.39 -35.14
N GLY A 203 26.86 -0.32 -34.15
CA GLY A 203 28.26 -0.66 -34.35
C GLY A 203 29.03 -0.82 -33.04
N THR A 204 30.33 -1.04 -33.19
CA THR A 204 31.26 -1.22 -32.08
C THR A 204 32.29 -0.10 -32.03
N THR A 205 32.76 0.20 -30.82
CA THR A 205 33.84 1.14 -30.55
C THR A 205 34.81 0.51 -29.55
N LEU A 206 36.10 0.80 -29.68
CA LEU A 206 37.14 0.21 -28.85
C LEU A 206 38.29 1.19 -28.61
N GLY A 207 38.92 1.08 -27.44
CA GLY A 207 39.99 1.97 -27.02
C GLY A 207 39.50 3.37 -26.64
N GLU A 208 40.33 4.06 -25.85
CA GLU A 208 40.04 5.36 -25.27
C GLU A 208 39.55 6.39 -26.29
N GLN A 209 40.28 6.57 -27.39
CA GLN A 209 40.01 7.64 -28.34
C GLN A 209 38.69 7.44 -29.11
N GLN A 210 38.39 6.21 -29.55
CA GLN A 210 37.17 5.94 -30.29
C GLN A 210 35.95 6.07 -29.39
N MET A 211 36.04 5.57 -28.15
CA MET A 211 34.98 5.68 -27.15
C MET A 211 34.69 7.16 -26.81
N MET A 212 35.72 7.97 -26.57
CA MET A 212 35.54 9.42 -26.33
C MET A 212 34.85 10.11 -27.51
N ALA A 213 35.30 9.83 -28.74
CA ALA A 213 34.70 10.42 -29.94
C ALA A 213 33.21 10.02 -30.08
N GLU A 214 32.89 8.75 -29.87
CA GLU A 214 31.51 8.24 -29.95
C GLU A 214 30.61 8.86 -28.87
N ILE A 215 31.07 8.88 -27.62
CA ILE A 215 30.32 9.44 -26.48
C ILE A 215 30.05 10.93 -26.68
N TYR A 216 31.07 11.70 -27.09
CA TYR A 216 30.93 13.13 -27.34
C TYR A 216 29.95 13.43 -28.48
N ALA A 217 30.14 12.72 -29.59
CA ALA A 217 29.42 12.99 -30.82
C ALA A 217 27.97 12.53 -30.75
N ARG A 218 27.67 11.42 -30.06
CA ARG A 218 26.37 10.76 -30.19
C ARG A 218 25.74 10.28 -28.89
N GLY A 219 26.41 10.40 -27.76
CA GLY A 219 25.86 10.00 -26.46
C GLY A 219 26.40 8.67 -25.92
N PRO A 220 25.91 8.23 -24.75
CA PRO A 220 26.43 7.08 -24.02
C PRO A 220 26.56 5.79 -24.84
N ILE A 221 27.48 4.91 -24.45
CA ILE A 221 27.74 3.62 -25.10
C ILE A 221 27.63 2.48 -24.10
N ALA A 222 27.24 1.30 -24.56
CA ALA A 222 27.20 0.11 -23.71
C ALA A 222 28.51 -0.66 -23.84
N CYS A 223 29.16 -1.00 -22.73
CA CYS A 223 30.46 -1.66 -22.70
C CYS A 223 30.45 -2.85 -21.74
N SER A 224 31.38 -3.78 -21.93
CA SER A 224 31.54 -4.94 -21.06
C SER A 224 32.75 -4.78 -20.13
N VAL A 225 32.62 -5.28 -18.90
CA VAL A 225 33.64 -5.26 -17.85
C VAL A 225 33.74 -6.61 -17.15
N ALA A 226 34.91 -6.90 -16.62
CA ALA A 226 35.14 -8.03 -15.71
C ALA A 226 34.79 -7.60 -14.28
N VAL A 227 33.88 -8.33 -13.62
CA VAL A 227 33.52 -8.05 -12.23
C VAL A 227 34.45 -8.78 -11.26
N THR A 228 35.27 -8.00 -10.55
CA THR A 228 36.16 -8.50 -9.50
C THR A 228 35.54 -8.34 -8.11
N ASP A 229 36.11 -9.00 -7.10
CA ASP A 229 35.66 -8.86 -5.70
C ASP A 229 35.72 -7.40 -5.20
N GLU A 230 36.69 -6.63 -5.69
CA GLU A 230 36.81 -5.21 -5.36
C GLU A 230 35.79 -4.36 -6.12
N PHE A 231 35.43 -4.75 -7.36
CA PHE A 231 34.34 -4.11 -8.10
C PHE A 231 33.02 -4.23 -7.32
N LEU A 232 32.71 -5.42 -6.79
CA LEU A 232 31.50 -5.65 -5.99
C LEU A 232 31.44 -4.76 -4.75
N LYS A 233 32.57 -4.51 -4.10
CA LYS A 233 32.68 -3.71 -2.86
C LYS A 233 32.82 -2.20 -3.10
N TYR A 234 32.80 -1.76 -4.36
CA TYR A 234 32.98 -0.35 -4.69
C TYR A 234 31.94 0.53 -4.01
N SER A 235 32.41 1.62 -3.39
CA SER A 235 31.58 2.60 -2.68
C SER A 235 31.92 4.06 -3.00
N GLY A 236 32.94 4.31 -3.82
CA GLY A 236 33.31 5.67 -4.26
C GLY A 236 34.78 5.82 -4.63
N GLY A 237 35.09 6.93 -5.30
CA GLY A 237 36.44 7.27 -5.78
C GLY A 237 36.74 6.71 -7.17
N ILE A 238 37.98 6.88 -7.66
CA ILE A 238 38.41 6.31 -8.93
C ILE A 238 38.82 4.86 -8.70
N PHE A 239 38.03 3.93 -9.22
CA PHE A 239 38.29 2.50 -9.18
C PHE A 239 39.44 2.12 -10.12
N ASP A 240 40.34 1.27 -9.62
CA ASP A 240 41.54 0.83 -10.32
C ASP A 240 41.89 -0.58 -9.82
N ASP A 241 41.38 -1.58 -10.53
CA ASP A 241 41.58 -2.99 -10.19
C ASP A 241 43.03 -3.41 -10.42
N LYS A 242 43.58 -4.19 -9.48
CA LYS A 242 44.98 -4.65 -9.51
C LYS A 242 45.16 -6.12 -9.86
N THR A 243 44.06 -6.80 -10.20
CA THR A 243 44.06 -8.23 -10.53
C THR A 243 44.38 -8.51 -12.00
N ASN A 244 44.36 -7.46 -12.85
CA ASN A 244 44.45 -7.56 -14.31
C ASN A 244 43.35 -8.42 -14.94
N ALA A 245 42.17 -8.47 -14.31
CA ALA A 245 41.02 -9.16 -14.89
C ALA A 245 40.63 -8.51 -16.23
N THR A 246 40.45 -9.32 -17.26
CA THR A 246 39.96 -8.88 -18.58
C THR A 246 38.90 -9.82 -19.15
N ASP A 247 38.56 -10.88 -18.42
CA ASP A 247 37.48 -11.80 -18.78
C ASP A 247 36.16 -11.12 -18.43
N VAL A 248 35.64 -10.33 -19.38
CA VAL A 248 34.43 -9.52 -19.20
C VAL A 248 33.18 -10.40 -19.11
N ASP A 249 32.31 -10.09 -18.15
CA ASP A 249 31.15 -10.89 -17.79
C ASP A 249 29.92 -10.03 -17.41
N HIS A 250 30.11 -8.72 -17.25
CA HIS A 250 29.05 -7.75 -16.97
C HIS A 250 29.00 -6.62 -17.99
N ALA A 251 27.82 -6.06 -18.22
CA ALA A 251 27.57 -4.96 -19.14
C ALA A 251 27.16 -3.70 -18.39
N ILE A 252 27.77 -2.57 -18.72
CA ILE A 252 27.52 -1.24 -18.14
C ILE A 252 27.35 -0.18 -19.24
N SER A 253 26.86 1.00 -18.89
CA SER A 253 26.79 2.15 -19.81
C SER A 253 27.83 3.20 -19.44
N ILE A 254 28.69 3.61 -20.38
CA ILE A 254 29.63 4.72 -20.19
C ILE A 254 29.00 6.00 -20.73
N VAL A 255 28.96 7.02 -19.89
CA VAL A 255 28.28 8.30 -20.18
C VAL A 255 29.24 9.49 -20.31
N GLY A 256 30.51 9.32 -19.98
CA GLY A 256 31.45 10.43 -19.95
C GLY A 256 32.83 10.05 -19.43
N TRP A 257 33.68 11.05 -19.28
CA TRP A 257 35.03 10.93 -18.74
C TRP A 257 35.45 12.18 -17.99
N GLY A 258 36.48 12.03 -17.16
CA GLY A 258 37.14 13.16 -16.52
C GLY A 258 38.57 12.85 -16.14
N GLU A 259 39.15 13.77 -15.38
CA GLU A 259 40.43 13.61 -14.73
C GLU A 259 40.43 14.30 -13.37
N GLU A 260 40.79 13.56 -12.33
CA GLU A 260 40.93 14.07 -10.97
C GLU A 260 42.34 13.72 -10.47
N ASN A 261 43.06 14.69 -9.89
CA ASN A 261 44.42 14.47 -9.36
C ASN A 261 45.40 13.82 -10.36
N ASN A 262 45.32 14.19 -11.65
CA ASN A 262 46.05 13.60 -12.77
C ASN A 262 45.73 12.12 -13.07
N VAL A 263 44.63 11.59 -12.53
CA VAL A 263 44.13 10.25 -12.83
C VAL A 263 42.92 10.38 -13.76
N PRO A 264 43.05 10.00 -15.05
CA PRO A 264 41.93 10.00 -15.97
C PRO A 264 40.95 8.87 -15.61
N PHE A 265 39.65 9.13 -15.74
CA PHE A 265 38.61 8.15 -15.46
C PHE A 265 37.47 8.20 -16.47
N TRP A 266 36.78 7.07 -16.63
CA TRP A 266 35.46 6.92 -17.21
C TRP A 266 34.39 7.11 -16.16
N VAL A 267 33.24 7.65 -16.57
CA VAL A 267 32.02 7.70 -15.78
C VAL A 267 31.07 6.65 -16.32
N LEU A 268 30.68 5.68 -15.49
CA LEU A 268 29.79 4.60 -15.89
C LEU A 268 28.57 4.45 -14.98
N ARG A 269 27.44 4.08 -15.59
CA ARG A 269 26.19 3.66 -14.95
C ARG A 269 26.20 2.16 -14.78
N ASN A 270 25.92 1.70 -13.56
CA ASN A 270 25.69 0.29 -13.25
C ASN A 270 24.18 -0.01 -13.15
N SER A 271 23.82 -1.29 -13.09
CA SER A 271 22.45 -1.81 -13.05
C SER A 271 22.14 -2.54 -11.74
N TRP A 272 22.78 -2.16 -10.62
CA TRP A 272 22.64 -2.82 -9.31
C TRP A 272 21.96 -1.94 -8.25
N GLY A 273 21.22 -0.92 -8.70
CA GLY A 273 20.48 0.00 -7.84
C GLY A 273 21.30 1.13 -7.23
N SER A 274 20.60 2.11 -6.67
CA SER A 274 21.19 3.36 -6.18
C SER A 274 21.98 3.20 -4.90
N PHE A 275 21.86 2.08 -4.19
CA PHE A 275 22.62 1.81 -2.97
C PHE A 275 24.07 1.33 -3.23
N TRP A 276 24.39 0.97 -4.47
CA TRP A 276 25.73 0.53 -4.87
C TRP A 276 26.58 1.69 -5.40
N GLY A 277 27.87 1.74 -5.07
CA GLY A 277 28.80 2.75 -5.60
C GLY A 277 28.42 4.21 -5.26
N GLU A 278 28.55 5.09 -6.24
CA GLU A 278 28.20 6.51 -6.18
C GLU A 278 26.76 6.71 -6.70
N ASP A 279 25.76 6.29 -5.92
CA ASP A 279 24.32 6.33 -6.27
C ASP A 279 23.93 5.46 -7.49
N GLY A 280 24.57 4.31 -7.64
CA GLY A 280 24.45 3.39 -8.79
C GLY A 280 25.49 3.61 -9.88
N TRP A 281 26.46 4.49 -9.65
CA TRP A 281 27.48 4.89 -10.62
C TRP A 281 28.89 4.60 -10.12
N MET A 282 29.86 4.61 -11.04
CA MET A 282 31.27 4.41 -10.72
C MET A 282 32.14 5.32 -11.59
N ARG A 283 33.26 5.73 -11.01
CA ARG A 283 34.40 6.29 -11.74
C ARG A 283 35.47 5.22 -11.87
N LEU A 284 35.85 4.88 -13.10
CA LEU A 284 36.79 3.79 -13.42
C LEU A 284 38.01 4.34 -14.13
N VAL A 285 39.23 3.95 -13.74
CA VAL A 285 40.46 4.44 -14.38
C VAL A 285 40.45 4.22 -15.90
N ARG A 286 40.86 5.25 -16.65
CA ARG A 286 40.80 5.32 -18.12
C ARG A 286 42.20 5.30 -18.74
N GLY A 287 42.31 4.75 -19.95
CA GLY A 287 43.52 4.72 -20.78
C GLY A 287 44.41 3.49 -20.56
N VAL A 288 44.02 2.58 -19.68
CA VAL A 288 44.79 1.37 -19.33
C VAL A 288 43.98 0.09 -19.53
N ASN A 289 42.78 0.17 -20.12
CA ASN A 289 41.86 -0.95 -20.29
C ASN A 289 41.61 -1.75 -18.98
N ASN A 290 41.47 -1.05 -17.85
CA ASN A 290 41.22 -1.70 -16.55
C ASN A 290 39.90 -2.47 -16.60
N VAL A 291 39.86 -3.67 -16.00
CA VAL A 291 38.72 -4.62 -16.07
C VAL A 291 38.20 -4.91 -17.50
N GLY A 292 39.00 -4.66 -18.55
CA GLY A 292 38.61 -4.89 -19.94
C GLY A 292 37.64 -3.86 -20.55
N ILE A 293 37.36 -2.75 -19.85
CA ILE A 293 36.32 -1.77 -20.24
C ILE A 293 36.49 -1.16 -21.64
N GLU A 294 37.72 -1.06 -22.14
CA GLU A 294 38.04 -0.43 -23.43
C GLU A 294 38.12 -1.45 -24.57
N GLY A 295 37.79 -2.72 -24.32
CA GLY A 295 37.91 -3.81 -25.28
C GLY A 295 36.65 -4.08 -26.10
N GLU A 296 35.48 -4.06 -25.48
CA GLU A 296 34.20 -4.43 -26.11
C GLU A 296 33.10 -3.44 -25.73
N CYS A 297 32.81 -2.51 -26.64
CA CYS A 297 31.68 -1.59 -26.52
C CYS A 297 30.85 -1.56 -27.80
N ALA A 298 29.54 -1.36 -27.64
CA ALA A 298 28.57 -1.22 -28.69
C ALA A 298 27.75 0.07 -28.55
N PHE A 299 27.27 0.57 -29.68
CA PHE A 299 26.39 1.73 -29.75
C PHE A 299 25.24 1.48 -30.74
N GLY A 300 24.09 2.06 -30.43
CA GLY A 300 22.97 2.24 -31.37
C GLY A 300 22.72 3.73 -31.58
N VAL A 301 22.40 4.14 -32.80
CA VAL A 301 21.93 5.49 -33.11
C VAL A 301 20.41 5.46 -33.24
N PRO A 302 19.67 6.28 -32.48
CA PRO A 302 18.22 6.30 -32.59
C PRO A 302 17.79 6.64 -34.02
N LYS A 303 16.77 5.95 -34.50
CA LYS A 303 16.11 6.25 -35.77
C LYS A 303 15.21 7.48 -35.60
N ASP A 304 14.95 8.20 -36.69
CA ASP A 304 13.99 9.30 -36.76
C ASP A 304 14.21 10.35 -35.64
N ASP A 305 15.48 10.71 -35.40
CA ASP A 305 15.92 11.64 -34.34
C ASP A 305 15.44 11.30 -32.92
N GLY A 306 15.14 10.02 -32.67
CA GLY A 306 14.66 9.53 -31.38
C GLY A 306 13.14 9.61 -31.20
N TRP A 307 12.39 9.90 -32.26
CA TRP A 307 10.93 9.83 -32.23
C TRP A 307 10.43 8.38 -32.39
N PRO A 308 9.39 7.99 -31.64
CA PRO A 308 8.84 6.64 -31.75
C PRO A 308 8.05 6.46 -33.06
N THR A 309 7.82 5.19 -33.41
CA THR A 309 6.85 4.78 -34.42
C THR A 309 5.66 4.13 -33.73
N SER A 310 4.46 4.69 -33.92
CA SER A 310 3.21 4.09 -33.47
C SER A 310 3.00 2.75 -34.16
N THR A 311 2.76 1.71 -33.38
CA THR A 311 2.52 0.33 -33.82
C THR A 311 1.09 -0.05 -33.43
N THR A 312 0.36 -0.68 -34.35
CA THR A 312 -0.95 -1.28 -34.08
C THR A 312 -0.92 -2.74 -34.48
N ILE A 313 -1.37 -3.63 -33.59
CA ILE A 313 -1.51 -5.05 -33.88
C ILE A 313 -2.73 -5.23 -34.80
N GLU A 314 -2.53 -5.79 -35.99
CA GLU A 314 -3.62 -6.15 -36.90
C GLU A 314 -4.26 -7.47 -36.42
N GLU A 315 -5.54 -7.44 -36.06
CA GLU A 315 -6.30 -8.64 -35.69
C GLU A 315 -6.90 -9.29 -36.94
N ASP A 316 -6.82 -10.62 -37.06
CA ASP A 316 -7.53 -11.37 -38.10
C ASP A 316 -9.05 -11.20 -37.87
N GLU A 317 -9.80 -10.71 -38.88
CA GLU A 317 -11.25 -10.42 -38.80
C GLU A 317 -12.10 -11.58 -38.22
N ALA A 318 -11.64 -12.84 -38.38
CA ALA A 318 -12.31 -14.02 -37.85
C ALA A 318 -12.18 -14.23 -36.33
N ARG A 319 -11.14 -13.68 -35.68
CA ARG A 319 -11.02 -13.70 -34.20
C ARG A 319 -11.87 -12.61 -33.54
N GLN A 320 -12.18 -11.55 -34.28
CA GLN A 320 -12.94 -10.41 -33.81
C GLN A 320 -14.42 -10.79 -33.58
N GLU A 321 -15.01 -11.58 -34.48
CA GLU A 321 -16.38 -12.11 -34.29
C GLU A 321 -16.47 -13.09 -33.11
N GLU A 322 -15.43 -13.87 -32.79
CA GLU A 322 -15.44 -14.77 -31.62
C GLU A 322 -15.22 -14.01 -30.30
N GLU A 323 -14.32 -13.01 -30.25
CA GLU A 323 -14.12 -12.19 -29.05
C GLU A 323 -15.30 -11.26 -28.77
N ASP A 324 -15.89 -10.63 -29.79
CA ASP A 324 -17.04 -9.73 -29.61
C ASP A 324 -18.29 -10.51 -29.17
N VAL A 325 -18.51 -11.74 -29.66
CA VAL A 325 -19.64 -12.59 -29.23
C VAL A 325 -19.45 -13.13 -27.80
N ILE A 326 -18.21 -13.38 -27.36
CA ILE A 326 -17.91 -13.78 -25.96
C ILE A 326 -18.04 -12.58 -25.02
N ASN A 327 -17.55 -11.40 -25.43
CA ASN A 327 -17.63 -10.16 -24.64
C ASN A 327 -19.10 -9.68 -24.51
N ASP A 328 -19.91 -9.75 -25.56
CA ASP A 328 -21.34 -9.41 -25.53
C ASP A 328 -22.15 -10.38 -24.66
N ALA A 329 -21.75 -11.66 -24.59
CA ALA A 329 -22.42 -12.67 -23.76
C ALA A 329 -22.06 -12.55 -22.26
N GLU A 330 -20.89 -11.99 -21.91
CA GLU A 330 -20.48 -11.72 -20.52
C GLU A 330 -20.87 -10.31 -20.02
N GLU A 331 -21.03 -9.32 -20.90
CA GLU A 331 -21.47 -7.96 -20.52
C GLU A 331 -22.90 -7.93 -19.94
N ASP A 332 -23.79 -8.83 -20.36
CA ASP A 332 -25.19 -8.85 -19.91
C ASP A 332 -25.40 -9.54 -18.54
N GLN A 333 -24.36 -10.20 -17.98
CA GLN A 333 -24.42 -10.80 -16.62
C GLN A 333 -23.44 -10.19 -15.61
N SER A 334 -22.62 -9.21 -16.01
CA SER A 334 -21.67 -8.51 -15.14
C SER A 334 -21.84 -6.98 -15.23
N MET A 335 -23.01 -6.48 -14.86
CA MET A 335 -23.19 -5.06 -14.51
C MET A 335 -22.56 -4.71 -13.14
N LYS A 336 -21.27 -5.01 -12.96
CA LYS A 336 -20.40 -4.39 -11.94
C LYS A 336 -19.38 -3.56 -12.70
N SER A 337 -19.27 -2.27 -12.39
CA SER A 337 -18.31 -1.42 -13.07
C SER A 337 -16.90 -2.01 -12.95
N THR A 338 -16.09 -1.85 -13.99
CA THR A 338 -14.63 -2.04 -13.96
C THR A 338 -13.92 -1.14 -12.94
N LEU A 339 -14.66 -0.24 -12.30
CA LEU A 339 -14.21 0.83 -11.42
C LEU A 339 -14.33 0.44 -9.95
N ALA A 340 -13.60 -0.57 -9.52
CA ALA A 340 -13.16 -0.57 -8.13
C ALA A 340 -12.21 0.63 -7.96
N GLY A 341 -12.67 1.70 -7.31
CA GLY A 341 -11.86 2.89 -7.10
C GLY A 341 -10.53 2.55 -6.41
N CYS A 342 -9.43 3.06 -6.95
CA CYS A 342 -8.10 2.89 -6.35
C CYS A 342 -7.76 4.02 -5.36
N ARG A 343 -8.57 5.08 -5.28
CA ARG A 343 -8.39 6.19 -4.34
C ARG A 343 -9.46 6.16 -3.26
N GLN A 344 -9.03 6.21 -2.01
CA GLN A 344 -9.87 6.54 -0.86
C GLN A 344 -9.87 8.05 -0.64
N LYS A 345 -10.92 8.57 0.02
CA LYS A 345 -11.04 10.00 0.35
C LYS A 345 -9.79 10.52 1.06
N LEU A 346 -9.31 11.70 0.64
CA LEU A 346 -8.13 12.34 1.22
C LEU A 346 -8.34 12.61 2.71
N HIS A 347 -7.38 12.19 3.52
CA HIS A 347 -7.35 12.43 4.96
C HIS A 347 -5.93 12.22 5.49
N PHE A 348 -5.61 12.91 6.59
CA PHE A 348 -4.36 12.75 7.33
C PHE A 348 -4.74 12.29 8.74
N ALA A 349 -4.35 11.08 9.13
CA ALA A 349 -4.60 10.53 10.46
C ALA A 349 -4.01 11.41 11.57
N GLY A 350 -2.81 11.97 11.35
CA GLY A 350 -2.17 12.91 12.25
C GLY A 350 -2.65 14.36 12.11
N GLY A 351 -3.59 14.63 11.19
CA GLY A 351 -3.90 15.98 10.71
C GLY A 351 -2.83 16.51 9.75
N GLU A 352 -3.14 17.65 9.12
CA GLU A 352 -2.18 18.32 8.24
C GLU A 352 -0.98 18.85 9.04
N ARG A 353 0.17 18.90 8.37
CA ARG A 353 1.41 19.41 8.94
C ARG A 353 1.95 20.56 8.11
N VAL A 354 1.48 21.76 8.42
CA VAL A 354 1.88 23.01 7.77
C VAL A 354 2.64 23.88 8.77
N THR A 355 3.92 24.10 8.51
CA THR A 355 4.84 24.89 9.36
C THR A 355 5.29 26.20 8.70
N SER A 356 5.20 26.30 7.38
CA SER A 356 5.47 27.49 6.58
C SER A 356 4.18 28.11 6.01
N GLN A 357 4.21 29.41 5.70
CA GLN A 357 3.09 30.07 5.04
C GLN A 357 2.80 29.42 3.69
N LEU A 358 1.51 29.26 3.37
CA LEU A 358 1.07 28.63 2.14
C LEU A 358 1.34 29.55 0.94
N PRO A 359 1.64 29.03 -0.26
CA PRO A 359 1.96 29.88 -1.42
C PRO A 359 0.90 30.95 -1.70
N HIS A 360 -0.39 30.60 -1.67
CA HIS A 360 -1.50 31.53 -1.91
C HIS A 360 -1.65 32.63 -0.83
N GLU A 361 -1.02 32.49 0.34
CA GLU A 361 -0.98 33.54 1.37
C GLU A 361 0.14 34.56 1.13
N THR A 362 1.12 34.21 0.29
CA THR A 362 2.37 34.98 0.10
C THR A 362 2.52 35.59 -1.28
N MET A 363 1.66 35.21 -2.24
CA MET A 363 1.68 35.72 -3.62
C MET A 363 0.33 36.28 -4.03
N ASP A 364 0.35 37.29 -4.92
CA ASP A 364 -0.87 37.72 -5.61
C ASP A 364 -1.18 36.72 -6.71
N LEU A 365 -2.36 36.10 -6.65
CA LEU A 365 -2.81 35.11 -7.62
C LEU A 365 -2.93 35.70 -9.03
N LYS A 366 -3.05 37.03 -9.15
CA LYS A 366 -3.06 37.74 -10.44
C LYS A 366 -1.70 37.78 -11.13
N ASP A 367 -0.62 37.55 -10.39
CA ASP A 367 0.75 37.52 -10.93
C ASP A 367 1.11 36.16 -11.53
N LEU A 368 0.26 35.14 -11.36
CA LEU A 368 0.48 33.82 -11.94
C LEU A 368 0.41 33.88 -13.48
N PRO A 369 1.30 33.16 -14.18
CA PRO A 369 1.29 33.15 -15.64
C PRO A 369 0.05 32.45 -16.19
N LYS A 370 -0.37 32.83 -17.41
CA LYS A 370 -1.47 32.15 -18.13
C LYS A 370 -1.18 30.67 -18.43
N THR A 371 0.09 30.30 -18.51
CA THR A 371 0.53 28.93 -18.81
C THR A 371 1.76 28.64 -17.99
N TRP A 372 1.81 27.43 -17.43
CA TRP A 372 2.94 26.92 -16.67
C TRP A 372 3.01 25.41 -16.83
N ASP A 373 4.17 24.87 -17.17
CA ASP A 373 4.36 23.44 -17.38
C ASP A 373 5.71 23.00 -16.83
N TRP A 374 5.72 22.20 -15.76
CA TRP A 374 6.96 21.67 -15.18
C TRP A 374 7.71 20.71 -16.11
N ARG A 375 7.08 20.22 -17.17
CA ARG A 375 7.73 19.43 -18.22
C ARG A 375 8.63 20.27 -19.13
N ASP A 376 8.42 21.58 -19.18
CA ASP A 376 9.25 22.52 -19.94
C ASP A 376 9.27 23.91 -19.27
N VAL A 377 10.24 24.12 -18.38
CA VAL A 377 10.53 25.43 -17.79
C VAL A 377 11.81 25.96 -18.41
N ASN A 378 11.67 26.87 -19.38
CA ASN A 378 12.77 27.47 -20.14
C ASN A 378 13.64 26.43 -20.90
N GLY A 379 13.02 25.44 -21.54
CA GLY A 379 13.70 24.37 -22.27
C GLY A 379 14.20 23.23 -21.38
N LYS A 380 13.81 23.20 -20.10
CA LYS A 380 14.27 22.22 -19.12
C LYS A 380 13.11 21.46 -18.51
N ASN A 381 13.20 20.13 -18.58
CA ASN A 381 12.28 19.22 -17.94
C ASN A 381 12.64 19.01 -16.46
N TYR A 382 11.63 19.08 -15.60
CA TYR A 382 11.76 18.81 -14.17
C TYR A 382 10.96 17.61 -13.70
N VAL A 383 10.05 17.07 -14.52
CA VAL A 383 9.24 15.92 -14.12
C VAL A 383 9.97 14.62 -14.46
N THR A 384 9.80 13.61 -13.60
CA THR A 384 10.48 12.31 -13.69
C THR A 384 9.84 11.39 -14.74
N TRP A 385 10.28 10.15 -14.86
CA TRP A 385 9.68 9.15 -15.77
C TRP A 385 8.18 8.87 -15.54
N ASP A 386 7.51 8.41 -16.59
CA ASP A 386 6.10 7.99 -16.58
C ASP A 386 5.94 6.51 -16.17
N LYS A 387 4.81 6.17 -15.56
CA LYS A 387 4.58 4.87 -14.90
C LYS A 387 3.32 4.17 -15.40
N ASN A 388 3.28 2.85 -15.23
CA ASN A 388 2.07 2.06 -15.40
C ASN A 388 1.80 1.22 -14.15
N GLN A 389 0.63 1.41 -13.55
CA GLN A 389 0.18 0.72 -12.34
C GLN A 389 -0.47 -0.63 -12.64
N HIS A 390 -0.93 -0.84 -13.87
CA HIS A 390 -1.74 -1.99 -14.28
C HIS A 390 -0.92 -3.22 -14.68
N ILE A 391 0.40 -3.13 -14.67
CA ILE A 391 1.31 -4.20 -15.11
C ILE A 391 2.38 -4.47 -14.05
N PRO A 392 2.84 -5.72 -13.89
CA PRO A 392 2.54 -6.92 -14.70
C PRO A 392 1.20 -7.60 -14.38
N LYS A 393 0.47 -7.07 -13.41
CA LYS A 393 -0.90 -7.48 -13.07
C LYS A 393 -1.67 -6.26 -12.57
N TYR A 394 -2.99 -6.34 -12.58
CA TYR A 394 -3.79 -5.23 -12.10
C TYR A 394 -3.53 -4.97 -10.61
N CYS A 395 -3.23 -3.71 -10.28
CA CYS A 395 -3.11 -3.21 -8.93
C CYS A 395 -3.64 -1.77 -8.89
N GLY A 396 -4.68 -1.53 -8.09
CA GLY A 396 -5.26 -0.21 -7.84
C GLY A 396 -4.37 0.63 -6.92
N SER A 397 -3.16 0.97 -7.37
CA SER A 397 -2.16 1.70 -6.60
C SER A 397 -2.00 3.18 -6.99
N CYS A 398 -2.98 3.77 -7.66
CA CYS A 398 -2.93 5.17 -8.11
C CYS A 398 -2.55 6.15 -6.98
N TRP A 399 -3.07 5.94 -5.77
CA TRP A 399 -2.76 6.71 -4.56
C TRP A 399 -1.26 6.77 -4.23
N ALA A 400 -0.54 5.67 -4.46
CA ALA A 400 0.91 5.60 -4.28
C ALA A 400 1.65 6.15 -5.50
N GLN A 401 1.17 5.88 -6.71
CA GLN A 401 1.81 6.28 -7.97
C GLN A 401 1.76 7.80 -8.18
N GLY A 402 0.60 8.43 -8.01
CA GLY A 402 0.42 9.89 -8.14
C GLY A 402 1.27 10.64 -7.10
N THR A 403 1.14 10.27 -5.82
CA THR A 403 1.90 10.88 -4.73
C THR A 403 3.41 10.75 -4.90
N THR A 404 3.92 9.55 -5.19
CA THR A 404 5.37 9.36 -5.39
C THR A 404 5.91 10.09 -6.60
N SER A 405 5.10 10.24 -7.66
CA SER A 405 5.49 11.00 -8.86
C SER A 405 5.56 12.49 -8.54
N ALA A 406 4.55 13.06 -7.88
CA ALA A 406 4.57 14.46 -7.43
C ALA A 406 5.77 14.74 -6.50
N LEU A 407 6.04 13.86 -5.52
CA LEU A 407 7.20 14.00 -4.64
C LEU A 407 8.54 13.89 -5.38
N SER A 408 8.66 12.97 -6.33
CA SER A 408 9.88 12.80 -7.14
C SER A 408 10.13 14.04 -8.03
N ASP A 409 9.07 14.58 -8.65
CA ASP A 409 9.13 15.81 -9.44
C ASP A 409 9.55 17.00 -8.55
N ARG A 410 8.99 17.12 -7.34
CA ARG A 410 9.39 18.16 -6.38
C ARG A 410 10.86 18.04 -5.95
N ILE A 411 11.36 16.84 -5.71
CA ILE A 411 12.79 16.60 -5.44
C ILE A 411 13.63 17.07 -6.63
N SER A 412 13.24 16.72 -7.85
CA SER A 412 13.90 17.17 -9.08
C SER A 412 13.93 18.69 -9.18
N ILE A 413 12.80 19.38 -8.96
CA ILE A 413 12.71 20.85 -8.95
C ILE A 413 13.67 21.46 -7.93
N MET A 414 13.64 20.98 -6.68
CA MET A 414 14.50 21.50 -5.60
C MET A 414 15.99 21.26 -5.86
N ARG A 415 16.32 20.21 -6.61
CA ARG A 415 17.68 19.88 -7.05
C ARG A 415 18.03 20.47 -8.42
N ASN A 416 17.18 21.34 -8.96
CA ASN A 416 17.34 21.95 -10.27
C ASN A 416 17.56 20.90 -11.39
N ALA A 417 16.78 19.81 -11.40
CA ALA A 417 16.90 18.64 -12.28
C ALA A 417 18.34 18.12 -12.45
N SER A 418 19.14 18.19 -11.38
CA SER A 418 20.51 17.69 -11.38
C SER A 418 20.54 16.16 -11.26
N TRP A 419 21.53 15.51 -11.88
CA TRP A 419 21.86 14.12 -11.59
C TRP A 419 22.19 13.88 -10.10
N PRO A 420 21.89 12.69 -9.53
CA PRO A 420 21.01 11.65 -10.11
C PRO A 420 19.54 12.04 -10.07
N GLU A 421 18.71 11.55 -11.00
CA GLU A 421 17.25 11.61 -10.82
C GLU A 421 16.83 10.67 -9.70
N ILE A 422 15.92 11.13 -8.84
CA ILE A 422 15.36 10.34 -7.73
C ILE A 422 13.96 9.91 -8.09
N ALA A 423 13.72 8.60 -8.15
CA ALA A 423 12.43 8.03 -8.45
C ALA A 423 11.98 7.18 -7.27
N LEU A 424 11.01 7.66 -6.48
CA LEU A 424 10.58 6.98 -5.25
C LEU A 424 9.83 5.65 -5.55
N SER A 425 10.02 4.64 -4.70
CA SER A 425 9.37 3.33 -4.85
C SER A 425 7.90 3.35 -4.40
N PRO A 426 6.92 3.18 -5.32
CA PRO A 426 5.53 2.96 -4.93
C PRO A 426 5.32 1.57 -4.31
N GLN A 427 6.17 0.58 -4.64
CA GLN A 427 6.03 -0.78 -4.13
C GLN A 427 6.25 -0.84 -2.61
N VAL A 428 7.19 -0.05 -2.08
CA VAL A 428 7.39 0.04 -0.61
C VAL A 428 6.14 0.55 0.09
N LEU A 429 5.43 1.51 -0.50
CA LEU A 429 4.19 2.04 0.08
C LEU A 429 3.09 0.98 0.12
N ILE A 430 2.99 0.15 -0.93
CA ILE A 430 2.03 -0.96 -0.99
C ILE A 430 2.42 -2.04 0.02
N ASN A 431 3.69 -2.44 0.07
CA ASN A 431 4.21 -3.46 0.99
C ASN A 431 3.99 -3.06 2.44
N CYS A 432 4.17 -1.77 2.75
CA CYS A 432 4.09 -1.22 4.10
C CYS A 432 2.76 -0.58 4.47
N HIS A 433 1.72 -0.83 3.67
CA HIS A 433 0.37 -0.34 3.92
C HIS A 433 0.34 1.17 4.24
N ALA A 434 1.21 1.94 3.59
CA ALA A 434 1.50 3.34 3.85
C ALA A 434 0.42 4.29 3.28
N GLY A 435 -0.85 3.90 3.46
CA GLY A 435 -2.02 4.54 2.89
C GLY A 435 -3.00 3.57 2.25
N GLY A 436 -2.57 2.36 1.89
CA GLY A 436 -3.47 1.35 1.35
C GLY A 436 -2.75 0.15 0.75
N THR A 437 -3.38 -0.47 -0.23
CA THR A 437 -2.90 -1.68 -0.92
C THR A 437 -3.18 -1.60 -2.42
N CYS A 438 -3.01 -2.71 -3.15
CA CYS A 438 -3.55 -2.84 -4.52
C CYS A 438 -5.08 -2.76 -4.62
N ASN A 439 -5.81 -2.76 -3.50
CA ASN A 439 -7.27 -2.59 -3.48
C ASN A 439 -7.67 -1.12 -3.25
N GLY A 440 -6.74 -0.20 -3.48
CA GLY A 440 -6.91 1.21 -3.23
C GLY A 440 -6.31 1.69 -1.93
N GLY A 441 -6.22 3.01 -1.80
CA GLY A 441 -5.57 3.66 -0.68
C GLY A 441 -5.73 5.16 -0.66
N ASN A 442 -5.27 5.74 0.42
CA ASN A 442 -5.31 7.15 0.74
C ASN A 442 -3.93 7.79 0.47
N PRO A 443 -3.86 8.90 -0.29
CA PRO A 443 -2.60 9.61 -0.56
C PRO A 443 -2.04 10.37 0.66
N GLY A 444 -2.88 10.84 1.59
CA GLY A 444 -2.47 11.68 2.72
C GLY A 444 -1.56 10.92 3.67
N LEU A 445 -1.90 9.65 3.90
CA LEU A 445 -1.11 8.69 4.66
C LEU A 445 0.25 8.38 4.01
N VAL A 446 0.40 8.56 2.69
CA VAL A 446 1.71 8.44 2.02
C VAL A 446 2.65 9.55 2.50
N TYR A 447 2.16 10.78 2.61
CA TYR A 447 2.98 11.89 3.13
C TYR A 447 3.31 11.72 4.61
N GLU A 448 2.38 11.18 5.41
CA GLU A 448 2.68 10.81 6.80
C GLU A 448 3.77 9.75 6.89
N TYR A 449 3.69 8.72 6.05
CA TYR A 449 4.71 7.70 5.96
C TYR A 449 6.05 8.28 5.51
N ALA A 450 6.06 9.14 4.49
CA ALA A 450 7.26 9.83 4.03
C ALA A 450 7.87 10.71 5.13
N HIS A 451 7.06 11.36 5.97
CA HIS A 451 7.54 12.17 7.08
C HIS A 451 8.18 11.32 8.19
N ARG A 452 7.55 10.19 8.56
CA ARG A 452 7.97 9.36 9.70
C ARG A 452 9.02 8.31 9.35
N HIS A 453 8.95 7.71 8.17
CA HIS A 453 9.79 6.57 7.78
C HIS A 453 10.71 6.89 6.61
N GLY A 454 10.24 7.75 5.70
CA GLY A 454 10.91 8.07 4.45
C GLY A 454 10.70 7.00 3.39
N ILE A 455 10.74 7.39 2.11
CA ILE A 455 10.51 6.50 0.96
C ILE A 455 11.85 6.28 0.25
N PRO A 456 12.30 5.05 0.00
CA PRO A 456 13.52 4.79 -0.75
C PRO A 456 13.31 4.96 -2.25
N ASP A 457 14.43 4.95 -2.98
CA ASP A 457 14.43 4.91 -4.45
C ASP A 457 13.81 3.59 -4.98
N GLN A 458 13.22 3.63 -6.18
CA GLN A 458 12.59 2.48 -6.82
C GLN A 458 13.56 1.32 -7.07
N THR A 459 14.86 1.57 -7.10
CA THR A 459 15.87 0.53 -7.20
C THR A 459 16.02 -0.32 -5.95
N CYS A 460 15.43 0.07 -4.82
CA CYS A 460 15.33 -0.78 -3.63
C CYS A 460 14.24 -1.85 -3.76
N GLN A 461 13.14 -1.52 -4.45
CA GLN A 461 11.95 -2.36 -4.57
C GLN A 461 11.24 -2.01 -5.89
N ALA A 462 11.46 -2.87 -6.89
CA ALA A 462 10.83 -2.75 -8.19
C ALA A 462 9.31 -2.92 -8.07
N TYR A 463 8.56 -2.25 -8.94
CA TYR A 463 7.10 -2.33 -8.92
C TYR A 463 6.63 -3.72 -9.41
N GLN A 464 6.00 -4.48 -8.52
CA GLN A 464 5.50 -5.83 -8.77
C GLN A 464 3.97 -5.89 -8.85
N ALA A 465 3.29 -4.75 -8.64
CA ALA A 465 1.83 -4.65 -8.65
C ALA A 465 1.15 -5.69 -7.73
N THR A 466 1.68 -5.88 -6.51
CA THR A 466 1.23 -6.92 -5.60
C THR A 466 1.29 -6.48 -4.15
N ASN A 467 0.43 -7.05 -3.31
CA ASN A 467 0.50 -6.87 -1.86
C ASN A 467 1.55 -7.82 -1.28
N LEU A 468 2.65 -7.27 -0.76
CA LEU A 468 3.63 -8.03 0.04
C LEU A 468 3.53 -7.64 1.51
N ARG A 469 4.17 -8.41 2.38
CA ARG A 469 4.26 -8.10 3.80
C ARG A 469 5.36 -7.07 4.03
N CYS A 470 5.12 -6.08 4.89
CA CYS A 470 6.16 -5.14 5.30
C CYS A 470 7.18 -5.79 6.24
N ASP A 471 8.33 -6.16 5.69
CA ASP A 471 9.53 -6.49 6.43
C ASP A 471 10.73 -5.74 5.82
N GLN A 472 11.93 -5.90 6.41
CA GLN A 472 13.13 -5.19 5.92
C GLN A 472 13.47 -5.58 4.46
N PHE A 473 13.12 -6.79 4.06
CA PHE A 473 13.30 -7.28 2.70
C PHE A 473 12.39 -6.52 1.73
N ALA A 474 11.11 -6.37 2.10
CA ALA A 474 10.11 -5.62 1.34
C ALA A 474 10.30 -4.09 1.32
N ILE A 475 11.34 -3.55 1.97
CA ILE A 475 11.72 -2.13 1.92
C ILE A 475 12.89 -1.90 0.95
N CYS A 476 13.95 -2.71 1.03
CA CYS A 476 15.06 -2.65 0.10
C CYS A 476 15.74 -4.02 0.00
N GLU A 477 15.78 -4.59 -1.19
CA GLU A 477 16.34 -5.91 -1.45
C GLU A 477 17.35 -5.90 -2.60
N THR A 478 18.16 -6.95 -2.65
CA THR A 478 18.95 -7.31 -3.82
C THR A 478 19.07 -8.82 -3.88
N CYS A 479 19.08 -9.38 -5.09
CA CYS A 479 19.28 -10.81 -5.29
C CYS A 479 20.60 -11.09 -6.02
N TRP A 480 21.20 -12.23 -5.73
CA TRP A 480 22.45 -12.70 -6.31
C TRP A 480 22.31 -14.13 -6.82
N PRO A 481 23.05 -14.53 -7.85
CA PRO A 481 23.04 -15.91 -8.29
C PRO A 481 23.74 -16.79 -7.24
N SER A 482 23.28 -18.02 -7.10
CA SER A 482 23.85 -19.03 -6.21
C SER A 482 24.14 -20.32 -6.97
N LYS A 483 24.86 -21.26 -6.35
CA LYS A 483 25.14 -22.57 -6.97
C LYS A 483 23.87 -23.39 -7.12
N GLU A 484 22.93 -23.19 -6.21
CA GLU A 484 21.67 -23.91 -6.11
C GLU A 484 20.60 -23.32 -7.04
N SER A 485 20.63 -22.00 -7.26
CA SER A 485 19.73 -21.28 -8.15
C SER A 485 20.45 -20.09 -8.76
N PHE A 486 20.60 -20.10 -10.09
CA PHE A 486 21.11 -18.95 -10.83
C PHE A 486 20.04 -17.85 -10.92
N THR A 487 18.87 -18.19 -11.47
CA THR A 487 17.64 -17.38 -11.43
C THR A 487 16.53 -18.26 -10.83
N PRO A 488 15.72 -17.80 -9.85
CA PRO A 488 15.63 -16.44 -9.30
C PRO A 488 16.80 -16.02 -8.38
N GLY A 489 17.76 -16.90 -8.08
CA GLY A 489 18.87 -16.56 -7.19
C GLY A 489 18.46 -16.53 -5.72
N VAL A 490 19.32 -15.94 -4.89
CA VAL A 490 19.12 -15.76 -3.44
C VAL A 490 19.06 -14.28 -3.14
N CYS A 491 17.97 -13.85 -2.51
CA CYS A 491 17.71 -12.46 -2.19
C CYS A 491 18.04 -12.14 -0.72
N GLU A 492 18.52 -10.93 -0.48
CA GLU A 492 18.83 -10.41 0.86
C GLU A 492 18.38 -8.95 1.01
N SER A 493 18.12 -8.55 2.26
CA SER A 493 17.79 -7.16 2.58
C SER A 493 19.03 -6.27 2.53
N VAL A 494 18.94 -5.13 1.83
CA VAL A 494 19.99 -4.12 1.80
C VAL A 494 19.93 -3.30 3.08
N LYS A 495 21.04 -3.22 3.82
CA LYS A 495 21.07 -2.55 5.14
C LYS A 495 21.29 -1.04 5.08
N LYS A 496 21.97 -0.55 4.05
CA LYS A 496 22.35 0.86 3.90
C LYS A 496 21.86 1.36 2.55
N PHE A 497 20.88 2.25 2.59
CA PHE A 497 20.28 2.88 1.43
C PHE A 497 19.67 4.22 1.84
N THR A 498 19.46 5.10 0.86
CA THR A 498 18.89 6.43 1.09
C THR A 498 17.38 6.36 1.15
N LYS A 499 16.79 7.10 2.10
CA LYS A 499 15.34 7.35 2.19
C LYS A 499 15.10 8.84 2.06
N TYR A 500 14.03 9.22 1.38
CA TYR A 500 13.62 10.60 1.18
C TYR A 500 12.42 10.91 2.05
N TYR A 501 12.51 12.02 2.79
CA TYR A 501 11.51 12.44 3.77
C TYR A 501 10.76 13.68 3.28
N VAL A 502 9.59 13.93 3.86
CA VAL A 502 8.88 15.22 3.72
C VAL A 502 8.90 15.99 5.03
N SER A 503 9.06 17.30 4.95
CA SER A 503 9.08 18.20 6.11
C SER A 503 7.68 18.67 6.51
N GLU A 504 6.83 18.88 5.51
CA GLU A 504 5.48 19.45 5.61
C GLU A 504 4.58 18.76 4.59
N TYR A 505 3.29 18.66 4.89
CA TYR A 505 2.27 18.13 3.98
C TYR A 505 0.89 18.66 4.35
N GLY A 506 0.00 18.71 3.36
CA GLY A 506 -1.38 19.16 3.56
C GLY A 506 -2.22 18.99 2.30
N SER A 507 -3.44 19.51 2.33
CA SER A 507 -4.36 19.55 1.20
C SER A 507 -4.43 20.92 0.54
N VAL A 508 -4.91 20.94 -0.69
CA VAL A 508 -5.26 22.16 -1.43
C VAL A 508 -6.46 21.87 -2.33
N SER A 509 -7.33 22.85 -2.53
CA SER A 509 -8.49 22.73 -3.42
C SER A 509 -8.82 24.08 -4.06
N GLY A 510 -9.52 24.03 -5.19
CA GLY A 510 -9.84 25.19 -6.00
C GLY A 510 -8.66 25.62 -6.89
N ALA A 511 -9.00 26.00 -8.11
CA ALA A 511 -8.01 26.24 -9.15
C ALA A 511 -6.95 27.28 -8.80
N ASP A 512 -7.33 28.40 -8.18
CA ASP A 512 -6.38 29.47 -7.85
C ASP A 512 -5.31 28.99 -6.85
N TYR A 513 -5.72 28.27 -5.81
CA TYR A 513 -4.80 27.76 -4.79
C TYR A 513 -3.95 26.62 -5.31
N MET A 514 -4.51 25.76 -6.16
CA MET A 514 -3.76 24.73 -6.89
C MET A 514 -2.67 25.35 -7.77
N LYS A 515 -3.02 26.37 -8.59
CA LYS A 515 -2.03 27.08 -9.43
C LYS A 515 -0.90 27.66 -8.57
N ALA A 516 -1.23 28.31 -7.44
CA ALA A 516 -0.23 28.88 -6.53
C ALA A 516 0.72 27.82 -5.94
N GLU A 517 0.18 26.68 -5.49
CA GLU A 517 0.99 25.58 -4.94
C GLU A 517 1.88 24.95 -6.02
N ILE A 518 1.32 24.66 -7.20
CA ILE A 518 2.05 24.09 -8.34
C ILE A 518 3.17 25.01 -8.79
N TYR A 519 2.88 26.30 -8.97
CA TYR A 519 3.86 27.29 -9.41
C TYR A 519 5.04 27.42 -8.45
N LYS A 520 4.74 27.47 -7.15
CA LYS A 520 5.74 27.79 -6.13
C LYS A 520 6.57 26.59 -5.70
N ARG A 521 5.93 25.42 -5.57
CA ARG A 521 6.51 24.26 -4.89
C ARG A 521 6.55 23.00 -5.77
N GLY A 522 5.95 23.01 -6.95
CA GLY A 522 5.96 21.88 -7.89
C GLY A 522 4.66 21.07 -7.91
N PRO A 523 4.60 20.00 -8.72
CA PRO A 523 3.39 19.19 -8.94
C PRO A 523 2.70 18.70 -7.65
N ILE A 524 1.39 18.49 -7.72
CA ILE A 524 0.53 18.05 -6.59
C ILE A 524 -0.23 16.78 -6.95
N GLY A 525 -0.59 15.95 -5.96
CA GLY A 525 -1.53 14.85 -6.14
C GLY A 525 -2.97 15.38 -6.16
N CYS A 526 -3.84 14.86 -7.02
CA CYS A 526 -5.24 15.27 -7.07
C CYS A 526 -6.16 14.09 -7.38
N GLY A 527 -7.23 13.99 -6.62
CA GLY A 527 -8.28 13.03 -6.89
C GLY A 527 -9.06 13.38 -8.15
N VAL A 528 -9.41 12.36 -8.93
CA VAL A 528 -10.27 12.50 -10.12
C VAL A 528 -11.28 11.36 -10.16
N HIS A 529 -12.47 11.64 -10.69
CA HIS A 529 -13.45 10.62 -11.03
C HIS A 529 -13.08 10.02 -12.39
N ALA A 530 -12.30 8.93 -12.40
CA ALA A 530 -12.10 8.15 -13.61
C ALA A 530 -13.45 7.59 -14.06
N THR A 531 -13.84 7.89 -15.29
CA THR A 531 -15.05 7.37 -15.95
C THR A 531 -14.63 6.50 -17.13
N LYS A 532 -15.55 5.70 -17.69
CA LYS A 532 -15.29 4.98 -18.96
C LYS A 532 -14.85 5.93 -20.09
N LYS A 533 -15.40 7.16 -20.11
CA LYS A 533 -15.03 8.18 -21.09
C LYS A 533 -13.61 8.70 -20.87
N PHE A 534 -13.19 8.86 -19.60
CA PHE A 534 -11.82 9.25 -19.26
C PHE A 534 -10.82 8.12 -19.54
N GLU A 535 -11.17 6.87 -19.24
CA GLU A 535 -10.37 5.69 -19.61
C GLU A 535 -10.13 5.60 -21.12
N ALA A 536 -11.12 5.95 -21.94
CA ALA A 536 -11.04 5.96 -23.40
C ALA A 536 -10.34 7.21 -24.00
N TYR A 537 -9.76 8.10 -23.18
CA TYR A 537 -9.10 9.31 -23.66
C TYR A 537 -7.82 9.00 -24.46
N THR A 538 -7.71 9.64 -25.63
CA THR A 538 -6.55 9.50 -26.55
C THR A 538 -5.87 10.82 -26.91
N GLY A 539 -6.41 11.97 -26.50
CA GLY A 539 -5.82 13.29 -26.78
C GLY A 539 -6.82 14.44 -26.80
N GLY A 540 -6.30 15.67 -26.72
CA GLY A 540 -7.09 16.92 -26.75
C GLY A 540 -7.46 17.46 -25.37
N ILE A 541 -8.15 18.60 -25.31
CA ILE A 541 -8.63 19.15 -24.03
C ILE A 541 -9.89 18.38 -23.61
N TYR A 542 -9.74 17.51 -22.63
CA TYR A 542 -10.81 16.68 -22.08
C TYR A 542 -11.85 17.54 -21.34
N SER A 543 -13.13 17.18 -21.51
CA SER A 543 -14.23 17.76 -20.75
C SER A 543 -15.36 16.74 -20.55
N GLU A 544 -15.78 16.59 -19.31
CA GLU A 544 -16.92 15.77 -18.90
C GLU A 544 -17.49 16.33 -17.58
N HIS A 545 -18.64 16.99 -17.68
CA HIS A 545 -19.32 17.50 -16.50
C HIS A 545 -20.08 16.38 -15.79
N VAL A 546 -19.69 16.10 -14.55
CA VAL A 546 -20.38 15.16 -13.67
C VAL A 546 -20.93 15.95 -12.47
N MET A 547 -22.24 15.90 -12.26
CA MET A 547 -22.90 16.70 -11.22
C MET A 547 -22.42 16.34 -9.81
N PHE A 548 -22.21 15.05 -9.54
CA PHE A 548 -21.68 14.53 -8.28
C PHE A 548 -20.51 13.59 -8.60
N PRO A 549 -19.29 14.12 -8.80
CA PRO A 549 -18.14 13.30 -9.14
C PRO A 549 -17.79 12.40 -7.95
N PHE A 550 -17.59 11.11 -8.23
CA PHE A 550 -17.10 10.14 -7.25
C PHE A 550 -15.60 9.98 -7.44
N ILE A 551 -14.82 10.66 -6.60
CA ILE A 551 -13.36 10.61 -6.65
C ILE A 551 -12.90 9.19 -6.34
N ASN A 552 -12.39 8.49 -7.36
CA ASN A 552 -12.05 7.08 -7.30
C ASN A 552 -10.64 6.78 -7.83
N HIS A 553 -9.96 7.78 -8.38
CA HIS A 553 -8.62 7.67 -8.96
C HIS A 553 -7.73 8.82 -8.50
N GLU A 554 -6.41 8.60 -8.50
CA GLU A 554 -5.40 9.59 -8.14
C GLU A 554 -4.49 9.89 -9.32
N ILE A 555 -4.24 11.16 -9.59
CA ILE A 555 -3.32 11.65 -10.63
C ILE A 555 -2.36 12.70 -10.06
N SER A 556 -1.35 13.09 -10.83
CA SER A 556 -0.48 14.23 -10.49
C SER A 556 -0.78 15.40 -11.44
N VAL A 557 -1.01 16.60 -10.92
CA VAL A 557 -1.18 17.82 -11.72
C VAL A 557 0.13 18.61 -11.71
N ALA A 558 0.72 18.81 -12.89
CA ALA A 558 2.05 19.40 -13.04
C ALA A 558 2.06 20.78 -13.71
N GLY A 559 0.90 21.33 -14.04
CA GLY A 559 0.83 22.61 -14.73
C GLY A 559 -0.57 22.93 -15.25
N TRP A 560 -0.67 24.03 -15.98
CA TRP A 560 -1.87 24.45 -16.69
C TRP A 560 -1.51 25.17 -17.97
N GLY A 561 -2.44 25.19 -18.91
CA GLY A 561 -2.35 25.98 -20.13
C GLY A 561 -3.64 26.70 -20.44
N HIS A 562 -3.58 27.53 -21.47
CA HIS A 562 -4.71 28.28 -21.97
C HIS A 562 -4.71 28.18 -23.50
N ASP A 563 -5.80 27.65 -24.05
CA ASP A 563 -6.01 27.59 -25.48
C ASP A 563 -6.67 28.89 -25.95
N GLU A 564 -5.94 29.70 -26.70
CA GLU A 564 -6.41 31.01 -27.19
C GLU A 564 -7.53 30.88 -28.24
N GLU A 565 -7.60 29.77 -28.96
CA GLU A 565 -8.63 29.57 -29.99
C GLU A 565 -10.01 29.33 -29.39
N THR A 566 -10.06 28.54 -28.31
CA THR A 566 -11.30 28.17 -27.62
C THR A 566 -11.55 28.97 -26.34
N ASP A 567 -10.65 29.89 -25.98
CA ASP A 567 -10.65 30.64 -24.71
C ASP A 567 -10.79 29.70 -23.49
N THR A 568 -10.15 28.53 -23.56
CA THR A 568 -10.31 27.46 -22.57
C THR A 568 -9.02 27.24 -21.79
N GLU A 569 -9.08 27.42 -20.47
CA GLU A 569 -8.02 27.01 -19.58
C GLU A 569 -8.11 25.51 -19.25
N TYR A 570 -6.96 24.85 -19.13
CA TYR A 570 -6.88 23.42 -18.84
C TYR A 570 -5.73 23.08 -17.89
N TRP A 571 -5.93 22.05 -17.07
CA TRP A 571 -4.89 21.39 -16.29
C TRP A 571 -4.05 20.46 -17.16
N ILE A 572 -2.77 20.35 -16.81
CA ILE A 572 -1.83 19.38 -17.35
C ILE A 572 -1.63 18.29 -16.30
N GLY A 573 -2.18 17.11 -16.54
CA GLY A 573 -2.15 15.99 -15.61
C GLY A 573 -1.32 14.81 -16.12
N ARG A 574 -0.58 14.17 -15.21
CA ARG A 574 0.10 12.88 -15.39
C ARG A 574 -0.76 11.77 -14.82
N ASN A 575 -0.99 10.73 -15.62
CA ASN A 575 -1.65 9.52 -15.19
C ASN A 575 -0.64 8.37 -14.98
N SER A 576 -1.10 7.24 -14.46
CA SER A 576 -0.30 6.05 -14.15
C SER A 576 -0.77 4.81 -14.90
N TRP A 577 -1.23 4.96 -16.14
CA TRP A 577 -1.78 3.88 -16.98
C TRP A 577 -0.89 3.52 -18.18
N GLY A 578 0.38 3.94 -18.15
CA GLY A 578 1.34 3.69 -19.23
C GLY A 578 1.30 4.74 -20.35
N THR A 579 2.34 4.75 -21.17
CA THR A 579 2.56 5.78 -22.21
C THR A 579 1.64 5.62 -23.41
N TYR A 580 1.02 4.45 -23.60
CA TYR A 580 0.03 4.24 -24.66
C TYR A 580 -1.34 4.90 -24.39
N TRP A 581 -1.59 5.32 -23.14
CA TRP A 581 -2.85 5.97 -22.77
C TRP A 581 -2.76 7.49 -22.93
N GLY A 582 -3.82 8.14 -23.44
CA GLY A 582 -3.88 9.59 -23.57
C GLY A 582 -2.75 10.18 -24.43
N GLU A 583 -2.18 11.29 -23.97
CA GLU A 583 -1.08 11.99 -24.62
C GLU A 583 0.25 11.52 -24.01
N ASN A 584 0.74 10.34 -24.41
CA ASN A 584 1.94 9.71 -23.84
C ASN A 584 1.87 9.44 -22.32
N GLY A 585 0.71 9.04 -21.80
CA GLY A 585 0.46 8.86 -20.36
C GLY A 585 -0.01 10.12 -19.63
N TRP A 586 -0.12 11.24 -20.36
CA TRP A 586 -0.60 12.52 -19.85
C TRP A 586 -1.96 12.88 -20.42
N PHE A 587 -2.58 13.90 -19.83
CA PHE A 587 -3.85 14.43 -20.30
C PHE A 587 -3.95 15.93 -20.06
N ARG A 588 -4.83 16.56 -20.85
CA ARG A 588 -5.28 17.93 -20.63
C ARG A 588 -6.74 17.91 -20.29
N ILE A 589 -7.16 18.59 -19.22
CA ILE A 589 -8.56 18.63 -18.79
C ILE A 589 -8.98 20.06 -18.48
N GLN A 590 -10.14 20.48 -18.99
CA GLN A 590 -10.66 21.84 -18.81
C GLN A 590 -10.91 22.18 -17.33
N MET A 591 -10.55 23.39 -16.91
CA MET A 591 -10.69 23.88 -15.52
C MET A 591 -12.11 24.41 -15.23
N HIS A 592 -12.44 24.67 -13.96
CA HIS A 592 -13.60 25.47 -13.50
C HIS A 592 -15.02 24.94 -13.80
N HIS A 593 -15.16 23.75 -14.39
CA HIS A 593 -16.47 23.18 -14.78
C HIS A 593 -16.89 21.95 -13.98
N ASN A 594 -16.32 21.73 -12.79
CA ASN A 594 -16.49 20.49 -12.02
C ASN A 594 -16.17 19.25 -12.87
N ASN A 595 -15.16 19.36 -13.75
CA ASN A 595 -14.73 18.28 -14.63
C ASN A 595 -14.09 17.18 -13.78
N LEU A 596 -14.83 16.09 -13.62
CA LEU A 596 -14.43 14.90 -12.86
C LEU A 596 -13.99 15.18 -11.41
N GLY A 597 -14.33 16.33 -10.83
CA GLY A 597 -13.97 16.72 -9.48
C GLY A 597 -12.46 16.96 -9.23
N ILE A 598 -11.65 17.13 -10.28
CA ILE A 598 -10.18 17.26 -10.18
C ILE A 598 -9.70 18.40 -9.26
N GLU A 599 -10.51 19.43 -9.08
CA GLU A 599 -10.18 20.62 -8.27
C GLU A 599 -10.67 20.51 -6.81
N GLN A 600 -11.27 19.37 -6.40
CA GLN A 600 -11.92 19.24 -5.09
C GLN A 600 -11.00 18.76 -3.98
N GLU A 601 -10.15 17.75 -4.24
CA GLU A 601 -9.32 17.09 -3.22
C GLU A 601 -7.91 16.82 -3.77
N CYS A 602 -7.01 17.80 -3.60
CA CYS A 602 -5.60 17.65 -3.90
C CYS A 602 -4.73 17.65 -2.64
N ASP A 603 -3.56 17.05 -2.75
CA ASP A 603 -2.59 16.85 -1.69
C ASP A 603 -1.19 17.25 -2.14
N TRP A 604 -0.37 17.69 -1.18
CA TRP A 604 0.98 18.16 -1.45
C TRP A 604 1.91 17.84 -0.27
N GLY A 605 3.20 17.72 -0.58
CA GLY A 605 4.27 17.55 0.41
C GLY A 605 5.52 18.33 0.01
N VAL A 606 6.31 18.76 0.99
CA VAL A 606 7.59 19.46 0.79
C VAL A 606 8.73 18.50 1.10
N PRO A 607 9.39 17.91 0.06
CA PRO A 607 10.43 16.93 0.28
C PRO A 607 11.73 17.54 0.81
N LEU A 608 12.54 16.70 1.46
CA LEU A 608 13.92 17.00 1.86
C LEU A 608 14.86 16.36 0.81
N PRO A 609 15.37 17.14 -0.16
CA PRO A 609 16.00 16.60 -1.37
C PRO A 609 17.36 15.92 -1.12
N ASP A 610 17.97 16.15 0.03
CA ASP A 610 19.23 15.54 0.45
C ASP A 610 19.03 14.23 1.24
N GLY A 611 17.78 13.79 1.43
CA GLY A 611 17.44 12.63 2.25
C GLY A 611 17.62 12.88 3.75
N SER A 612 17.81 14.12 4.19
CA SER A 612 17.87 14.46 5.60
C SER A 612 16.53 14.17 6.30
N LYS A 613 16.60 13.86 7.60
CA LYS A 613 15.41 13.67 8.42
C LYS A 613 14.82 15.02 8.84
N PRO A 614 13.49 15.12 9.02
CA PRO A 614 12.86 16.32 9.58
C PRO A 614 13.45 16.69 10.96
N LYS A 615 13.50 17.99 11.27
CA LYS A 615 14.16 18.49 12.51
C LYS A 615 13.45 18.08 13.80
N ASP A 616 12.17 17.77 13.72
CA ASP A 616 11.31 17.34 14.82
C ASP A 616 11.03 15.82 14.78
N PHE A 617 11.89 15.07 14.10
CA PHE A 617 11.84 13.61 14.06
C PHE A 617 11.90 13.02 15.47
N VAL A 618 10.75 12.60 15.99
CA VAL A 618 10.66 11.75 17.18
C VAL A 618 10.99 10.33 16.76
N ILE A 619 11.92 9.67 17.47
CA ILE A 619 12.36 8.30 17.19
C ILE A 619 11.14 7.37 17.13
N SER A 620 10.72 7.00 15.91
CA SER A 620 9.83 5.86 15.72
C SER A 620 10.63 4.61 16.03
N ILE A 621 10.14 3.79 16.96
CA ILE A 621 10.68 2.45 17.20
C ILE A 621 10.65 1.72 15.85
N ASP A 622 11.82 1.28 15.37
CA ASP A 622 11.91 0.46 14.15
C ASP A 622 11.03 -0.80 14.32
N TYR A 623 10.54 -1.36 13.22
CA TYR A 623 9.68 -2.56 13.19
C TYR A 623 10.29 -3.77 13.94
N GLN A 624 11.57 -3.70 14.32
CA GLN A 624 12.30 -4.70 15.10
C GLN A 624 12.49 -4.38 16.60
N GLY A 625 11.96 -3.28 17.12
CA GLY A 625 12.05 -2.98 18.56
C GLY A 625 13.44 -2.56 19.07
N ASN A 626 14.38 -2.22 18.17
CA ASN A 626 15.70 -1.75 18.56
C ASN A 626 15.68 -0.26 18.93
N LYS A 627 16.03 0.04 20.19
CA LYS A 627 16.20 1.41 20.68
C LYS A 627 17.54 1.97 20.20
N GLU A 628 17.53 3.00 19.38
CA GLU A 628 18.64 3.95 19.37
C GLU A 628 18.56 4.81 20.65
N ALA A 629 19.67 4.88 21.37
CA ALA A 629 19.72 5.35 22.74
C ALA A 629 19.49 6.88 22.86
N GLY A 630 18.25 7.26 23.20
CA GLY A 630 17.88 8.59 23.70
C GLY A 630 16.82 8.44 24.79
N GLY A 631 17.05 9.04 25.96
CA GLY A 631 16.28 8.78 27.17
C GLY A 631 14.82 9.23 27.08
N ALA A 632 13.89 8.28 27.26
CA ALA A 632 12.45 8.55 27.38
C ALA A 632 12.07 8.88 28.83
N THR A 633 11.15 9.83 29.01
CA THR A 633 10.57 10.23 30.29
C THR A 633 9.26 9.50 30.57
N VAL A 634 8.78 9.52 31.82
CA VAL A 634 7.54 8.83 32.26
C VAL A 634 6.29 9.37 31.55
N GLN A 635 6.33 10.61 31.05
CA GLN A 635 5.26 11.20 30.24
C GLN A 635 5.12 10.49 28.87
N ASP A 636 6.24 10.02 28.31
CA ASP A 636 6.30 9.33 27.01
C ASP A 636 5.75 7.90 27.10
N PHE A 637 5.88 7.26 28.26
CA PHE A 637 5.26 5.95 28.53
C PHE A 637 3.73 6.05 28.61
N LEU A 638 3.19 7.15 29.11
CA LEU A 638 1.74 7.39 29.16
C LEU A 638 1.14 7.69 27.79
N HIS A 639 1.90 8.30 26.87
CA HIS A 639 1.47 8.50 25.49
C HIS A 639 1.55 7.22 24.64
N MET A 640 2.48 6.32 24.99
CA MET A 640 2.67 5.03 24.32
C MET A 640 1.57 4.01 24.65
N VAL A 641 0.87 4.15 25.80
CA VAL A 641 -0.31 3.34 26.13
C VAL A 641 -1.57 3.80 25.36
N ALA A 642 -1.51 4.94 24.69
CA ALA A 642 -2.63 5.50 23.93
C ALA A 642 -2.56 5.22 22.41
N LEU A 643 -1.52 4.54 21.90
CA LEU A 643 -1.25 4.38 20.46
C LEU A 643 -1.08 2.93 20.01
N ASP A 644 -1.85 1.99 20.58
CA ASP A 644 -2.02 0.62 20.05
C ASP A 644 -3.20 0.53 19.06
N GLU A 645 -3.52 1.65 18.37
CA GLU A 645 -4.62 1.80 17.41
C GLU A 645 -4.11 1.76 15.96
N VAL A 646 -3.38 0.72 15.53
CA VAL A 646 -3.06 0.56 14.09
C VAL A 646 -3.02 -0.92 13.68
N SER A 647 -4.19 -1.53 13.60
CA SER A 647 -4.45 -2.69 12.71
C SER A 647 -5.83 -2.49 12.11
N GLY A 648 -5.97 -2.72 10.80
CA GLY A 648 -7.25 -2.69 10.09
C GLY A 648 -8.13 -3.91 10.41
N GLN A 649 -8.24 -4.27 11.68
CA GLN A 649 -9.15 -5.30 12.20
C GLN A 649 -10.09 -4.62 13.20
N CYS A 650 -11.38 -4.99 13.20
CA CYS A 650 -12.41 -4.43 14.09
C CYS A 650 -12.14 -4.89 15.53
N HIS A 651 -11.12 -4.34 16.19
CA HIS A 651 -10.82 -4.67 17.59
C HIS A 651 -11.84 -4.01 18.51
N LEU A 652 -12.87 -4.78 18.86
CA LEU A 652 -13.87 -4.43 19.85
C LEU A 652 -13.17 -3.95 21.14
N PHE A 653 -13.45 -2.71 21.59
CA PHE A 653 -12.94 -2.00 22.78
C PHE A 653 -11.76 -1.00 22.64
N THR A 654 -11.29 -0.69 21.43
CA THR A 654 -10.12 0.19 21.27
C THR A 654 -10.47 1.69 21.25
N ASP A 655 -11.52 2.10 20.54
CA ASP A 655 -11.91 3.50 20.34
C ASP A 655 -12.58 4.15 21.59
N VAL A 656 -12.32 5.44 21.81
CA VAL A 656 -13.02 6.30 22.79
C VAL A 656 -14.52 6.35 22.49
N PHE A 657 -14.91 6.38 21.22
CA PHE A 657 -16.31 6.38 20.80
C PHE A 657 -17.05 5.11 21.27
N ASP A 658 -16.43 3.95 21.11
CA ASP A 658 -17.02 2.66 21.50
C ASP A 658 -17.24 2.56 23.01
N ARG A 659 -16.26 3.02 23.79
CA ARG A 659 -16.38 3.08 25.26
C ARG A 659 -17.50 4.02 25.70
N LEU A 660 -17.66 5.14 25.01
CA LEU A 660 -18.75 6.09 25.26
C LEU A 660 -20.11 5.49 24.92
N VAL A 661 -20.24 4.78 23.80
CA VAL A 661 -21.46 4.06 23.39
C VAL A 661 -21.85 3.00 24.43
N GLN A 662 -20.90 2.21 24.92
CA GLN A 662 -21.16 1.19 25.95
C GLN A 662 -21.59 1.78 27.29
N LEU A 663 -20.99 2.90 27.71
CA LEU A 663 -21.40 3.61 28.93
C LEU A 663 -22.84 4.16 28.80
N ILE A 664 -23.21 4.66 27.62
CA ILE A 664 -24.57 5.13 27.35
C ILE A 664 -25.56 3.96 27.41
N LEU A 665 -25.25 2.82 26.80
CA LEU A 665 -26.10 1.63 26.87
C LEU A 665 -26.29 1.12 28.30
N ALA A 666 -25.22 1.07 29.09
CA ALA A 666 -25.29 0.67 30.50
C ALA A 666 -26.20 1.62 31.30
N PHE A 667 -26.11 2.92 31.05
CA PHE A 667 -26.98 3.91 31.66
C PHE A 667 -28.45 3.71 31.27
N ILE A 668 -28.73 3.52 29.97
CA ILE A 668 -30.08 3.27 29.47
C ILE A 668 -30.67 2.01 30.10
N ALA A 669 -29.92 0.91 30.18
CA ALA A 669 -30.38 -0.34 30.76
C ALA A 669 -30.76 -0.21 32.25
N VAL A 670 -29.93 0.45 33.06
CA VAL A 670 -30.20 0.69 34.48
C VAL A 670 -31.36 1.67 34.66
N PHE A 671 -31.47 2.69 33.81
CA PHE A 671 -32.55 3.67 33.84
C PHE A 671 -33.91 3.02 33.53
N VAL A 672 -33.97 2.12 32.56
CA VAL A 672 -35.17 1.35 32.22
C VAL A 672 -35.63 0.48 33.41
N LEU A 673 -34.71 -0.22 34.09
CA LEU A 673 -35.01 -1.00 35.30
C LEU A 673 -35.44 -0.13 36.48
N TYR A 674 -34.93 1.11 36.56
CA TYR A 674 -35.37 2.09 37.56
C TYR A 674 -36.79 2.60 37.28
N ILE A 675 -37.13 2.91 36.02
CA ILE A 675 -38.49 3.27 35.60
C ILE A 675 -39.44 2.13 35.94
N LYS A 676 -39.09 0.89 35.58
CA LYS A 676 -39.89 -0.28 35.90
C LYS A 676 -40.18 -0.39 37.39
N ARG A 677 -39.18 -0.21 38.26
CA ARG A 677 -39.37 -0.20 39.71
C ARG A 677 -40.40 0.85 40.18
N LYS A 678 -40.45 2.02 39.54
CA LYS A 678 -41.44 3.07 39.87
C LYS A 678 -42.86 2.71 39.43
N LEU A 679 -42.99 1.88 38.40
CA LEU A 679 -44.27 1.39 37.89
C LEU A 679 -44.77 0.15 38.62
N GLU A 680 -43.97 -0.45 39.51
CA GLU A 680 -44.36 -1.62 40.29
C GLU A 680 -45.24 -1.27 41.50
N LEU A 681 -46.33 -2.01 41.65
CA LEU A 681 -47.23 -1.94 42.81
C LEU A 681 -47.28 -3.32 43.51
N PRO A 682 -46.84 -3.47 44.78
CA PRO A 682 -46.12 -2.49 45.61
C PRO A 682 -44.66 -2.30 45.16
N ILE A 683 -44.08 -1.12 45.46
CA ILE A 683 -42.71 -0.76 45.09
C ILE A 683 -41.70 -1.63 45.87
N ARG A 684 -40.79 -2.30 45.14
CA ARG A 684 -39.73 -3.14 45.75
C ARG A 684 -38.77 -2.35 46.67
N PRO A 685 -38.38 -2.91 47.84
CA PRO A 685 -37.33 -2.34 48.68
C PRO A 685 -35.99 -2.19 47.95
N MET A 686 -35.29 -1.08 48.17
CA MET A 686 -34.05 -0.74 47.46
C MET A 686 -32.98 -1.84 47.55
N LYS A 687 -32.81 -2.46 48.72
CA LYS A 687 -31.79 -3.52 48.93
C LYS A 687 -32.05 -4.75 48.07
N VAL A 688 -33.31 -5.17 47.93
CA VAL A 688 -33.70 -6.33 47.11
C VAL A 688 -33.58 -6.00 45.62
N TRP A 689 -34.02 -4.81 45.23
CA TRP A 689 -33.89 -4.34 43.85
C TRP A 689 -32.42 -4.25 43.39
N VAL A 690 -31.52 -3.71 44.22
CA VAL A 690 -30.08 -3.66 43.90
C VAL A 690 -29.51 -5.07 43.72
N LEU A 691 -29.94 -6.04 44.54
CA LEU A 691 -29.52 -7.43 44.42
C LEU A 691 -30.08 -8.12 43.14
N ASP A 692 -31.29 -7.79 42.71
CA ASP A 692 -31.86 -8.30 41.44
C ASP A 692 -31.18 -7.70 40.21
N VAL A 693 -30.92 -6.39 40.24
CA VAL A 693 -30.22 -5.66 39.17
C VAL A 693 -28.76 -6.10 39.07
N SER A 694 -28.08 -6.36 40.20
CA SER A 694 -26.69 -6.83 40.18
C SER A 694 -26.54 -8.22 39.57
N LYS A 695 -27.50 -9.15 39.79
CA LYS A 695 -27.50 -10.46 39.12
C LYS A 695 -27.57 -10.32 37.60
N GLN A 696 -28.47 -9.46 37.12
CA GLN A 696 -28.67 -9.22 35.69
C GLN A 696 -27.46 -8.52 35.06
N SER A 697 -26.88 -7.55 35.76
CA SER A 697 -25.69 -6.83 35.29
C SER A 697 -24.48 -7.75 35.13
N LEU A 698 -24.22 -8.59 36.15
CA LEU A 698 -23.10 -9.55 36.10
C LEU A 698 -23.35 -10.67 35.08
N GLY A 699 -24.61 -11.10 34.89
CA GLY A 699 -24.97 -12.07 33.86
C GLY A 699 -24.85 -11.52 32.44
N ALA A 700 -25.21 -10.25 32.23
CA ALA A 700 -25.05 -9.57 30.94
C ALA A 700 -23.57 -9.42 30.57
N LEU A 701 -22.72 -9.02 31.52
CA LEU A 701 -21.27 -8.97 31.32
C LEU A 701 -20.70 -10.35 30.95
N TYR A 702 -21.14 -11.40 31.63
CA TYR A 702 -20.71 -12.78 31.34
C TYR A 702 -21.05 -13.23 29.91
N ILE A 703 -22.29 -13.00 29.45
CA ILE A 703 -22.70 -13.35 28.08
C ILE A 703 -22.01 -12.47 27.03
N HIS A 704 -21.81 -11.19 27.32
CA HIS A 704 -21.10 -10.27 26.43
C HIS A 704 -19.66 -10.75 26.18
N CYS A 705 -18.89 -11.06 27.23
CA CYS A 705 -17.53 -11.58 27.08
C CYS A 705 -17.47 -12.88 26.25
N ILE A 706 -18.41 -13.81 26.47
CA ILE A 706 -18.46 -15.06 25.70
C ILE A 706 -18.78 -14.80 24.23
N SER A 707 -19.70 -13.87 23.94
CA SER A 707 -20.10 -13.56 22.57
C SER A 707 -18.97 -12.95 21.76
N ILE A 708 -18.13 -12.13 22.40
CA ILE A 708 -16.92 -11.56 21.80
C ILE A 708 -15.92 -12.65 21.44
N ILE A 709 -15.57 -13.52 22.41
CA ILE A 709 -14.63 -14.62 22.20
C ILE A 709 -15.08 -15.51 21.04
N LEU A 710 -16.38 -15.84 20.98
CA LEU A 710 -16.93 -16.66 19.91
C LEU A 710 -16.87 -15.98 18.55
N SER A 711 -17.15 -14.67 18.46
CA SER A 711 -17.05 -13.94 17.19
C SER A 711 -15.62 -13.93 16.64
N ILE A 712 -14.62 -13.72 17.51
CA ILE A 712 -13.19 -13.75 17.14
C ILE A 712 -12.78 -15.13 16.63
N GLU A 713 -13.07 -16.19 17.39
CA GLU A 713 -12.72 -17.57 17.03
C GLU A 713 -13.40 -18.03 15.74
N THR A 714 -14.65 -17.60 15.52
CA THR A 714 -15.42 -18.00 14.32
C THR A 714 -14.83 -17.36 13.06
N VAL A 715 -14.48 -16.07 13.12
CA VAL A 715 -13.84 -15.37 11.99
C VAL A 715 -12.44 -15.93 11.73
N ALA A 716 -11.65 -16.16 12.77
CA ALA A 716 -10.30 -16.74 12.65
C ALA A 716 -10.28 -18.15 11.99
N SER A 717 -11.39 -18.89 12.08
CA SER A 717 -11.52 -20.24 11.52
C SER A 717 -11.88 -20.31 10.03
N THR A 718 -12.15 -19.17 9.37
CA THR A 718 -12.70 -19.12 8.00
C THR A 718 -11.72 -18.45 7.01
N SER A 719 -11.59 -18.99 5.78
CA SER A 719 -10.68 -18.49 4.72
C SER A 719 -11.24 -17.34 3.87
N THR A 720 -12.40 -16.79 4.22
CA THR A 720 -13.11 -15.72 3.50
C THR A 720 -13.20 -14.48 4.38
N VAL A 721 -13.11 -13.29 3.79
CA VAL A 721 -13.08 -12.00 4.53
C VAL A 721 -14.49 -11.65 4.97
N TYR A 722 -14.88 -12.04 6.18
CA TYR A 722 -16.15 -11.63 6.81
C TYR A 722 -15.90 -10.58 7.90
N ASP A 723 -16.85 -9.67 8.09
CA ASP A 723 -16.78 -8.62 9.11
C ASP A 723 -17.06 -9.16 10.53
N GLU A 724 -16.09 -8.96 11.44
CA GLU A 724 -16.16 -9.33 12.85
C GLU A 724 -17.32 -8.62 13.58
N CYS A 725 -17.62 -7.39 13.17
CA CYS A 725 -18.61 -6.52 13.79
C CYS A 725 -20.05 -6.92 13.39
N GLY A 726 -20.28 -7.33 12.13
CA GLY A 726 -21.52 -7.95 11.68
C GLY A 726 -21.81 -9.32 12.32
N ILE A 727 -20.80 -10.18 12.46
CA ILE A 727 -20.97 -11.48 13.13
C ILE A 727 -21.29 -11.30 14.63
N TYR A 728 -20.62 -10.35 15.30
CA TYR A 728 -20.96 -9.97 16.67
C TYR A 728 -22.40 -9.44 16.79
N PHE A 729 -22.85 -8.60 15.86
CA PHE A 729 -24.23 -8.10 15.84
C PHE A 729 -25.26 -9.22 15.75
N VAL A 730 -25.07 -10.19 14.83
CA VAL A 730 -26.03 -11.30 14.70
C VAL A 730 -26.05 -12.16 15.97
N ASN A 731 -24.87 -12.46 16.53
CA ASN A 731 -24.74 -13.20 17.78
C ASN A 731 -25.52 -12.52 18.92
N TYR A 732 -25.38 -11.20 19.02
CA TYR A 732 -26.08 -10.38 19.99
C TYR A 732 -27.61 -10.32 19.79
N VAL A 733 -28.07 -10.15 18.54
CA VAL A 733 -29.52 -10.11 18.23
C VAL A 733 -30.18 -11.45 18.57
N ILE A 734 -29.52 -12.57 18.28
CA ILE A 734 -30.02 -13.91 18.64
C ILE A 734 -30.06 -14.09 20.16
N ASP A 735 -29.04 -13.66 20.89
CA ASP A 735 -28.98 -13.75 22.36
C ASP A 735 -30.09 -12.96 23.06
N THR A 736 -30.41 -11.76 22.55
CA THR A 736 -31.42 -10.88 23.16
C THR A 736 -32.85 -11.26 22.80
N THR A 737 -33.08 -11.85 21.62
CA THR A 737 -34.40 -12.24 21.13
C THR A 737 -34.75 -13.70 21.48
N TRP A 738 -34.24 -14.66 20.69
CA TRP A 738 -34.47 -16.09 20.87
C TRP A 738 -33.86 -16.59 22.19
N GLY A 739 -32.66 -16.13 22.53
CA GLY A 739 -32.00 -16.44 23.78
C GLY A 739 -32.82 -16.01 25.01
N GLY A 740 -33.49 -14.86 24.95
CA GLY A 740 -34.41 -14.41 26.00
C GLY A 740 -35.57 -15.37 26.25
N PHE A 741 -36.16 -15.95 25.20
CA PHE A 741 -37.21 -16.96 25.32
C PHE A 741 -36.69 -18.26 25.93
N ILE A 742 -35.57 -18.78 25.42
CA ILE A 742 -34.94 -20.02 25.91
C ILE A 742 -34.52 -19.88 27.38
N MET A 743 -34.01 -18.71 27.76
CA MET A 743 -33.68 -18.38 29.15
C MET A 743 -34.89 -18.57 30.08
N ILE A 744 -36.07 -18.06 29.71
CA ILE A 744 -37.29 -18.22 30.52
C ILE A 744 -37.68 -19.69 30.66
N VAL A 745 -37.56 -20.47 29.58
CA VAL A 745 -37.85 -21.92 29.60
C VAL A 745 -36.92 -22.64 30.58
N PHE A 746 -35.62 -22.37 30.52
CA PHE A 746 -34.65 -22.98 31.45
C PHE A 746 -34.87 -22.54 32.89
N LEU A 747 -35.13 -21.25 33.14
CA LEU A 747 -35.41 -20.77 34.50
C LEU A 747 -36.71 -21.38 35.07
N LYS A 748 -37.76 -21.56 34.26
CA LYS A 748 -38.99 -22.29 34.65
C LYS A 748 -38.71 -23.76 34.94
N GLY A 749 -37.91 -24.41 34.10
CA GLY A 749 -37.50 -25.80 34.29
C GLY A 749 -36.74 -26.00 35.60
N ILE A 750 -35.74 -25.16 35.86
CA ILE A 750 -34.93 -25.20 37.06
C ILE A 750 -35.77 -24.93 38.31
N ASN A 751 -36.66 -23.93 38.30
CA ASN A 751 -37.54 -23.64 39.44
C ASN A 751 -38.47 -24.83 39.75
N LYS A 752 -39.02 -25.49 38.73
CA LYS A 752 -39.89 -26.66 38.88
C LYS A 752 -39.14 -27.87 39.45
N VAL A 753 -37.89 -28.07 39.03
CA VAL A 753 -37.01 -29.13 39.56
C VAL A 753 -36.62 -28.83 41.01
N ALA A 754 -36.19 -27.61 41.31
CA ALA A 754 -35.84 -27.19 42.67
C ALA A 754 -37.02 -27.33 43.64
N ALA A 755 -38.24 -26.99 43.20
CA ALA A 755 -39.46 -27.19 43.97
C ALA A 755 -39.75 -28.69 44.24
N ARG A 756 -39.49 -29.56 43.25
CA ARG A 756 -39.67 -31.02 43.40
C ARG A 756 -38.68 -31.65 44.39
N PHE A 757 -37.47 -31.11 44.48
CA PHE A 757 -36.44 -31.57 45.43
C PHE A 757 -36.41 -30.79 46.75
N GLY A 758 -37.35 -29.86 46.97
CA GLY A 758 -37.47 -29.11 48.22
C GLY A 758 -36.37 -28.06 48.46
N VAL A 759 -35.67 -27.60 47.41
CA VAL A 759 -34.59 -26.61 47.52
C VAL A 759 -35.18 -25.20 47.48
N VAL A 760 -35.66 -24.73 48.62
CA VAL A 760 -36.40 -23.46 48.77
C VAL A 760 -35.57 -22.23 48.35
N SER A 761 -34.24 -22.26 48.56
CA SER A 761 -33.32 -21.17 48.20
C SER A 761 -33.23 -20.91 46.69
N ILE A 762 -33.56 -21.90 45.85
CA ILE A 762 -33.57 -21.80 44.39
C ILE A 762 -35.01 -21.66 43.88
N ALA A 763 -35.97 -22.38 44.48
CA ALA A 763 -37.36 -22.38 44.06
C ALA A 763 -38.09 -21.03 44.27
N ARG A 764 -37.60 -20.18 45.19
CA ARG A 764 -38.13 -18.83 45.44
C ARG A 764 -37.19 -17.76 44.89
N CYS A 765 -37.32 -17.49 43.59
CA CYS A 765 -36.51 -16.46 42.94
C CYS A 765 -36.83 -15.07 43.50
N GLY A 766 -35.79 -14.27 43.77
CA GLY A 766 -35.93 -12.90 44.28
C GLY A 766 -36.19 -12.80 45.80
N ASP A 767 -36.25 -13.93 46.51
CA ASP A 767 -36.26 -13.99 47.98
C ASP A 767 -34.83 -14.24 48.51
N TYR A 768 -34.34 -13.29 49.30
CA TYR A 768 -32.99 -13.34 49.91
C TYR A 768 -33.03 -13.48 51.44
N GLY A 769 -34.22 -13.64 52.04
CA GLY A 769 -34.44 -13.60 53.49
C GLY A 769 -34.49 -12.18 54.08
N ASP A 770 -34.88 -12.10 55.36
CA ASP A 770 -34.97 -10.86 56.14
C ASP A 770 -34.11 -10.96 57.42
N PRO A 771 -32.97 -10.26 57.54
CA PRO A 771 -32.35 -9.39 56.53
C PRO A 771 -31.75 -10.17 55.34
N PRO A 772 -31.56 -9.54 54.15
CA PRO A 772 -31.05 -10.20 52.95
C PRO A 772 -29.68 -10.85 53.15
N ARG A 773 -29.56 -12.14 52.82
CA ARG A 773 -28.31 -12.92 52.96
C ARG A 773 -27.62 -13.10 51.60
N LEU A 774 -26.38 -12.63 51.49
CA LEU A 774 -25.56 -12.75 50.28
C LEU A 774 -25.30 -14.21 49.86
N GLN A 775 -25.33 -15.18 50.78
CA GLN A 775 -25.17 -16.60 50.47
C GLN A 775 -26.31 -17.15 49.59
N ILE A 776 -27.55 -16.70 49.81
CA ILE A 776 -28.71 -17.10 49.01
C ILE A 776 -28.63 -16.44 47.64
N TRP A 777 -28.20 -15.17 47.60
CA TRP A 777 -27.95 -14.45 46.37
C TRP A 777 -26.92 -15.17 45.48
N TRP A 778 -25.78 -15.60 46.04
CA TRP A 778 -24.76 -16.37 45.30
C TRP A 778 -25.28 -17.70 44.77
N THR A 779 -26.09 -18.40 45.57
CA THR A 779 -26.75 -19.64 45.13
C THR A 779 -27.67 -19.39 43.93
N GLN A 780 -28.51 -18.36 44.00
CA GLN A 780 -29.42 -18.00 42.90
C GLN A 780 -28.67 -17.46 41.68
N PHE A 781 -27.58 -16.72 41.88
CA PHE A 781 -26.73 -16.20 40.82
C PHE A 781 -26.02 -17.32 40.05
N PHE A 782 -25.48 -18.32 40.74
CA PHE A 782 -24.84 -19.47 40.08
C PHE A 782 -25.84 -20.26 39.22
N VAL A 783 -27.05 -20.47 39.74
CA VAL A 783 -28.13 -21.10 38.99
C VAL A 783 -28.52 -20.27 37.75
N TYR A 784 -28.57 -18.95 37.89
CA TYR A 784 -28.81 -18.03 36.78
C TYR A 784 -27.68 -18.10 35.73
N LEU A 785 -26.41 -18.19 36.14
CA LEU A 785 -25.29 -18.42 35.23
C LEU A 785 -25.39 -19.75 34.48
N VAL A 786 -25.77 -20.83 35.16
CA VAL A 786 -25.98 -22.13 34.49
C VAL A 786 -27.07 -22.03 33.42
N ALA A 787 -28.17 -21.33 33.70
CA ALA A 787 -29.22 -21.09 32.71
C ALA A 787 -28.71 -20.23 31.53
N LEU A 788 -27.87 -19.22 31.78
CA LEU A 788 -27.20 -18.40 30.76
C LEU A 788 -26.28 -19.23 29.87
N THR A 789 -25.46 -20.10 30.46
CA THR A 789 -24.56 -20.98 29.70
C THR A 789 -25.35 -21.96 28.83
N LEU A 790 -26.42 -22.58 29.35
CA LEU A 790 -27.26 -23.50 28.58
C LEU A 790 -27.96 -22.80 27.41
N MET A 791 -28.45 -21.58 27.64
CA MET A 791 -29.03 -20.73 26.59
C MET A 791 -27.98 -20.42 25.51
N LYS A 792 -26.75 -20.05 25.92
CA LYS A 792 -25.69 -19.72 24.97
C LYS A 792 -25.25 -20.91 24.13
N VAL A 793 -25.08 -22.09 24.73
CA VAL A 793 -24.75 -23.32 24.01
C VAL A 793 -25.81 -23.63 22.95
N HIS A 794 -27.10 -23.44 23.27
CA HIS A 794 -28.17 -23.62 22.30
C HIS A 794 -28.09 -22.62 21.13
N ASN A 795 -27.85 -21.34 21.40
CA ASN A 795 -27.72 -20.32 20.36
C ASN A 795 -26.49 -20.56 19.46
N VAL A 796 -25.36 -20.97 20.03
CA VAL A 796 -24.15 -21.30 19.28
C VAL A 796 -24.38 -22.47 18.32
N LEU A 797 -25.12 -23.50 18.74
CA LEU A 797 -25.49 -24.60 17.85
C LEU A 797 -26.34 -24.14 16.67
N ILE A 798 -27.25 -23.18 16.87
CA ILE A 798 -28.04 -22.59 15.79
C ILE A 798 -27.15 -21.81 14.83
N ILE A 799 -26.28 -20.93 15.36
CA ILE A 799 -25.36 -20.12 14.55
C ILE A 799 -24.44 -21.03 13.73
N TRP A 800 -23.93 -22.11 14.33
CA TRP A 800 -23.06 -23.05 13.64
C TRP A 800 -23.76 -23.79 12.49
N VAL A 801 -25.03 -24.18 12.66
CA VAL A 801 -25.81 -24.87 11.62
C VAL A 801 -26.15 -23.96 10.44
N PHE A 802 -26.39 -22.66 10.69
CA PHE A 802 -26.82 -21.69 9.67
C PHE A 802 -25.75 -20.64 9.33
N PHE A 803 -24.49 -20.92 9.62
CA PHE A 803 -23.41 -19.93 9.57
C PHE A 803 -23.27 -19.25 8.21
N THR A 804 -23.32 -20.03 7.13
CA THR A 804 -23.16 -19.51 5.75
C THR A 804 -24.28 -18.55 5.35
N ASP A 805 -25.52 -18.89 5.68
CA ASP A 805 -26.68 -18.05 5.34
C ASP A 805 -26.69 -16.76 6.19
N ILE A 806 -26.30 -16.88 7.46
CA ILE A 806 -26.17 -15.76 8.39
C ILE A 806 -25.06 -14.79 7.97
N ALA A 807 -23.89 -15.31 7.61
CA ALA A 807 -22.75 -14.50 7.17
C ALA A 807 -23.07 -13.73 5.87
N TYR A 808 -23.74 -14.40 4.92
CA TYR A 808 -24.21 -13.76 3.69
C TYR A 808 -25.24 -12.67 3.97
N PHE A 809 -26.23 -12.93 4.84
CA PHE A 809 -27.23 -11.94 5.22
C PHE A 809 -26.61 -10.74 5.96
N SER A 810 -25.69 -10.99 6.90
CA SER A 810 -24.99 -9.93 7.64
C SER A 810 -24.22 -9.01 6.69
N THR A 811 -23.47 -9.58 5.75
CA THR A 811 -22.66 -8.81 4.79
C THR A 811 -23.56 -7.93 3.90
N ASN A 812 -24.69 -8.46 3.43
CA ASN A 812 -25.62 -7.71 2.60
C ASN A 812 -26.44 -6.67 3.38
N LEU A 813 -26.68 -6.90 4.68
CA LEU A 813 -27.39 -5.95 5.52
C LEU A 813 -26.54 -4.69 5.77
N PHE A 814 -25.23 -4.87 5.90
CA PHE A 814 -24.29 -3.78 6.17
C PHE A 814 -23.70 -3.14 4.93
N SER A 815 -23.76 -3.79 3.76
CA SER A 815 -23.31 -3.20 2.49
C SER A 815 -24.03 -1.90 2.12
N ALA A 816 -25.28 -1.71 2.58
CA ALA A 816 -26.04 -0.49 2.38
C ALA A 816 -25.57 0.71 3.24
N PHE A 817 -24.72 0.47 4.25
CA PHE A 817 -24.24 1.47 5.19
C PHE A 817 -22.71 1.62 5.20
N GLU A 818 -22.00 0.92 4.30
CA GLU A 818 -20.52 0.95 4.18
C GLU A 818 -19.95 2.37 4.11
N ASP A 819 -20.68 3.31 3.49
CA ASP A 819 -20.27 4.71 3.34
C ASP A 819 -20.39 5.56 4.63
N TYR A 820 -21.08 5.07 5.66
CA TYR A 820 -21.39 5.81 6.89
C TYR A 820 -21.04 5.02 8.15
N ARG A 821 -19.75 4.70 8.32
CA ARG A 821 -19.22 3.91 9.47
C ARG A 821 -19.75 4.34 10.84
N HIS A 822 -19.83 5.63 11.16
CA HIS A 822 -20.35 6.08 12.46
C HIS A 822 -21.87 5.90 12.60
N LEU A 823 -22.61 5.98 11.50
CA LEU A 823 -24.05 5.72 11.49
C LEU A 823 -24.32 4.22 11.63
N GLU A 824 -23.55 3.40 10.90
CA GLU A 824 -23.56 1.95 11.02
C GLU A 824 -23.28 1.52 12.47
N LEU A 825 -22.13 1.94 13.03
CA LEU A 825 -21.78 1.66 14.43
C LEU A 825 -22.84 2.18 15.41
N SER A 826 -23.44 3.36 15.18
CA SER A 826 -24.52 3.87 16.04
C SER A 826 -25.79 3.03 15.94
N ILE A 827 -26.19 2.58 14.75
CA ILE A 827 -27.41 1.77 14.57
C ILE A 827 -27.19 0.37 15.15
N VAL A 828 -26.04 -0.24 14.84
CA VAL A 828 -25.65 -1.63 15.16
C VAL A 828 -25.27 -1.80 16.61
N MET A 829 -24.58 -0.82 17.20
CA MET A 829 -24.05 -0.93 18.56
C MET A 829 -24.85 -0.13 19.59
N LEU A 830 -25.63 0.89 19.22
CA LEU A 830 -26.40 1.71 20.18
C LEU A 830 -27.92 1.54 20.03
N VAL A 831 -28.49 1.74 18.84
CA VAL A 831 -29.95 1.79 18.65
C VAL A 831 -30.59 0.41 18.82
N VAL A 832 -30.18 -0.57 18.00
CA VAL A 832 -30.76 -1.91 18.04
C VAL A 832 -30.43 -2.61 19.37
N PRO A 833 -29.18 -2.60 19.86
CA PRO A 833 -28.86 -3.13 21.18
C PRO A 833 -29.58 -2.45 22.32
N GLY A 834 -29.75 -1.13 22.28
CA GLY A 834 -30.47 -0.38 23.30
C GLY A 834 -31.93 -0.82 23.43
N CYS A 835 -32.63 -0.97 22.30
CA CYS A 835 -34.02 -1.45 22.28
C CYS A 835 -34.12 -2.91 22.75
N CYS A 836 -33.27 -3.80 22.21
CA CYS A 836 -33.28 -5.23 22.56
C CYS A 836 -32.94 -5.48 24.03
N ASN A 837 -31.92 -4.81 24.59
CA ASN A 837 -31.56 -4.92 26.00
C ASN A 837 -32.65 -4.37 26.92
N ALA A 838 -33.24 -3.22 26.58
CA ALA A 838 -34.33 -2.65 27.37
C ALA A 838 -35.50 -3.64 27.49
N ALA A 839 -35.90 -4.25 26.38
CA ALA A 839 -36.95 -5.27 26.36
C ALA A 839 -36.55 -6.53 27.14
N GLN A 840 -35.35 -7.06 26.88
CA GLN A 840 -34.88 -8.30 27.51
C GLN A 840 -34.73 -8.15 29.04
N PHE A 841 -34.09 -7.08 29.52
CA PHE A 841 -33.96 -6.82 30.96
C PHE A 841 -35.32 -6.59 31.62
N TRP A 842 -36.25 -5.91 30.94
CA TRP A 842 -37.60 -5.75 31.48
C TRP A 842 -38.30 -7.10 31.65
N ILE A 843 -38.20 -8.00 30.67
CA ILE A 843 -38.83 -9.33 30.70
C ILE A 843 -38.17 -10.21 31.76
N ILE A 844 -36.84 -10.30 31.79
CA ILE A 844 -36.09 -11.14 32.74
C ILE A 844 -36.30 -10.66 34.18
N ASP A 845 -36.25 -9.35 34.44
CA ASP A 845 -36.50 -8.80 35.76
C ASP A 845 -37.93 -9.11 36.25
N SER A 846 -38.91 -9.25 35.34
CA SER A 846 -40.29 -9.63 35.72
C SER A 846 -40.35 -11.07 36.23
N TYR A 847 -39.42 -11.91 35.80
CA TYR A 847 -39.34 -13.32 36.20
C TYR A 847 -38.41 -13.54 37.41
N LEU A 848 -37.36 -12.74 37.55
CA LEU A 848 -36.44 -12.79 38.70
C LEU A 848 -37.01 -12.14 39.96
N LYS A 849 -38.03 -11.28 39.79
CA LYS A 849 -38.74 -10.62 40.90
C LYS A 849 -39.60 -11.62 41.66
N ILE A 850 -39.66 -11.44 42.98
CA ILE A 850 -40.58 -12.17 43.87
C ILE A 850 -42.06 -11.90 43.50
N GLU A 851 -42.86 -12.95 43.35
CA GLU A 851 -44.29 -12.82 43.02
C GLU A 851 -45.07 -12.09 44.14
N SER A 852 -46.03 -11.24 43.74
CA SER A 852 -46.83 -10.39 44.64
C SER A 852 -47.57 -11.17 45.73
N ASN A 853 -47.94 -12.43 45.47
CA ASN A 853 -48.63 -13.30 46.44
C ASN A 853 -47.73 -13.72 47.62
N GLN A 854 -46.39 -13.62 47.49
CA GLN A 854 -45.46 -13.89 48.59
C GLN A 854 -45.17 -12.64 49.45
N LEU A 855 -45.39 -11.44 48.92
CA LEU A 855 -45.24 -10.16 49.65
C LEU A 855 -46.36 -9.94 50.69
N GLN A 856 -47.57 -10.47 50.47
CA GLN A 856 -48.66 -10.39 51.45
C GLN A 856 -48.36 -11.18 52.75
N PHE A 857 -47.52 -12.22 52.67
CA PHE A 857 -47.08 -13.00 53.84
C PHE A 857 -46.01 -12.31 54.69
N LEU A 858 -45.30 -11.30 54.15
CA LEU A 858 -44.34 -10.51 54.91
C LEU A 858 -45.01 -9.34 55.65
N GLY A 859 -46.16 -8.85 55.17
CA GLY A 859 -46.91 -7.77 55.80
C GLY A 859 -47.77 -8.18 57.01
N SER A 860 -47.86 -9.48 57.33
CA SER A 860 -48.76 -10.03 58.36
C SER A 860 -48.06 -10.62 59.58
N ARG A 861 -46.73 -10.45 59.72
CA ARG A 861 -45.99 -10.77 60.96
C ARG A 861 -45.57 -9.52 61.72
N VAL A 862 -46.55 -8.76 62.16
CA VAL A 862 -46.44 -7.95 63.39
C VAL A 862 -47.77 -8.10 64.11
N ASP A 863 -47.94 -9.18 64.88
CA ASP A 863 -48.60 -9.08 66.18
C ASP A 863 -48.20 -10.26 67.08
N ASP A 864 -48.00 -9.94 68.35
CA ASP A 864 -47.49 -10.82 69.40
C ASP A 864 -48.53 -11.84 69.88
N SER A 865 -48.21 -13.14 69.83
CA SER A 865 -48.72 -14.11 70.81
C SER A 865 -47.93 -15.43 70.81
N GLU A 866 -47.06 -15.55 71.82
CA GLU A 866 -46.92 -16.70 72.71
C GLU A 866 -47.00 -18.17 72.21
N LYS A 867 -45.88 -18.87 72.49
CA LYS A 867 -45.77 -20.13 73.26
C LYS A 867 -45.94 -21.50 72.58
N LEU A 868 -45.12 -22.43 73.11
CA LEU A 868 -45.17 -23.90 73.07
C LEU A 868 -44.73 -24.53 71.72
N CYS A 869 -43.79 -25.47 71.62
CA CYS A 869 -43.16 -26.39 72.57
C CYS A 869 -41.74 -26.78 72.13
N ILE A 870 -40.90 -27.06 73.13
CA ILE A 870 -39.67 -27.84 73.05
C ILE A 870 -40.03 -29.34 72.98
N GLY A 871 -39.31 -30.17 72.21
CA GLY A 871 -39.16 -31.62 72.52
C GLY A 871 -39.25 -32.63 71.36
N GLN A 872 -38.16 -33.39 71.20
CA GLN A 872 -37.94 -34.78 70.71
C GLN A 872 -38.98 -35.54 69.84
N ASN A 873 -38.43 -36.20 68.80
CA ASN A 873 -38.88 -37.41 68.06
C ASN A 873 -40.11 -37.35 67.12
N ALA A 874 -39.79 -37.42 65.82
CA ALA A 874 -40.40 -38.23 64.75
C ALA A 874 -41.86 -38.01 64.27
N VAL A 875 -41.97 -38.19 62.95
CA VAL A 875 -43.12 -38.60 62.13
C VAL A 875 -43.89 -37.50 61.37
N ALA A 876 -43.92 -37.74 60.05
CA ALA A 876 -44.58 -37.03 58.97
C ALA A 876 -45.98 -36.48 59.27
N CYS A 877 -46.26 -35.32 58.67
CA CYS A 877 -47.57 -34.99 58.13
C CYS A 877 -47.39 -34.31 56.78
N PHE A 878 -47.52 -35.12 55.72
CA PHE A 878 -47.94 -34.65 54.40
C PHE A 878 -49.44 -34.30 54.49
N SER A 879 -49.81 -33.14 53.96
CA SER A 879 -51.16 -32.94 53.39
C SER A 879 -51.02 -32.17 52.09
N GLN A 880 -51.70 -32.70 51.06
CA GLN A 880 -51.71 -32.27 49.66
C GLN A 880 -52.74 -31.12 49.42
N PRO A 881 -52.81 -30.54 48.21
CA PRO A 881 -53.06 -29.12 47.96
C PRO A 881 -54.53 -28.76 47.73
N PRO A 882 -54.90 -27.47 47.65
CA PRO A 882 -56.10 -27.07 46.93
C PRO A 882 -55.76 -26.66 45.48
N LEU A 883 -56.57 -27.18 44.56
CA LEU A 883 -56.77 -26.70 43.21
C LEU A 883 -57.11 -25.20 43.18
N PHE A 884 -56.65 -24.50 42.15
CA PHE A 884 -57.31 -23.28 41.65
C PHE A 884 -57.49 -23.37 40.14
N GLN A 885 -58.75 -23.55 39.73
CA GLN A 885 -59.29 -23.10 38.45
C GLN A 885 -59.38 -21.57 38.47
N GLY A 886 -59.13 -20.95 37.32
CA GLY A 886 -59.26 -19.51 37.11
C GLY A 886 -58.64 -19.09 35.79
N GLU A 887 -59.28 -19.49 34.68
CA GLU A 887 -59.17 -18.78 33.40
C GLU A 887 -59.71 -17.35 33.54
N GLU A 888 -59.22 -16.48 32.65
CA GLU A 888 -59.64 -15.10 32.33
C GLU A 888 -58.76 -13.96 32.84
N SER A 889 -57.77 -13.57 32.03
CA SER A 889 -57.66 -12.22 31.45
C SER A 889 -56.39 -12.11 30.61
N VAL A 890 -56.41 -12.75 29.43
CA VAL A 890 -55.62 -12.28 28.30
C VAL A 890 -56.40 -11.12 27.68
N LYS A 891 -55.90 -9.90 27.79
CA LYS A 891 -55.88 -8.90 26.71
C LYS A 891 -55.21 -7.60 27.16
N SER A 892 -54.36 -7.11 26.26
CA SER A 892 -53.72 -5.79 26.24
C SER A 892 -52.43 -5.69 27.05
N VAL A 893 -51.30 -5.99 26.41
CA VAL A 893 -50.29 -5.02 25.95
C VAL A 893 -49.29 -5.81 25.10
N ILE A 894 -49.62 -5.99 23.82
CA ILE A 894 -48.66 -6.19 22.73
C ILE A 894 -49.08 -5.20 21.66
N LEU A 895 -48.48 -4.01 21.72
CA LEU A 895 -48.31 -3.05 20.64
C LEU A 895 -47.60 -1.83 21.25
N LEU A 896 -46.27 -1.89 21.22
CA LEU A 896 -45.35 -0.83 20.84
C LEU A 896 -43.94 -1.41 20.79
#